data_AF-A0A085VAG6-F1
#
_entry.id   AF-A0A085VAG6-F1
#
_cell.length_a   1.000
_cell.length_b   1.000
_cell.length_c   1.000
_cell.angle_alpha   90.00
_cell.angle_beta   90.00
_cell.angle_gamma   90.00
#
_symmetry.space_group_name_H-M   'P 1'
#
loop_
_entity.id
_entity.type
_entity.pdbx_description
1 polymer ?
#
loop_
_entity_poly.entity_id
_entity_poly.type
_entity_poly.pdbx_seq_one_letter_code
_entity_poly.pdbx_strand_id
1 'polypeptide(L)'
;MQKLKIATFNVNGINTRLANLLQWLEREKPDIVCLQELKAQDKDFPARDLRAAGYGSLHLGQASWNGVAILARDAEPQLIQKGLPGEETDTQSRYLEAAAHGVIVACLYLPNGNPQPGPKFDYKLRWFEHLIHHAKTLQASEHPVVLSGDYNVVPTDMDIYNPRSWLKNALLQPESRECFERLMDQGWLDSLRHLYPEERVYTFWDYFREHWQNNSGLRIDHLLLNPVLAPHLLNAGVDAWVRGEKHASDHAPTWIQIGETHAKRKKTSTKAEHPSAGSAAHSNLEEYNRKRNFDATPEPSGATSTKGSGKQKGAVQNALQYCIQKHDATRLHYDFRLELDGTLKSWAVPKGPSLDPKVKRLAVHVEDHPIDYATFEGNIPEGHYGAGDVIVWDRGIWKPLSDPAEAYSKGRLKFELQGEKLSGVWNLVKTNIAGKQEQWFLIKHQDDFARSDSEYDIVKDLPDSVLSERTLVPKKRIGKAATPKPVEKVPAPRKKPGKVHLTGAQVAMLPDSIKPELATLVESAPDGDWRYEIKFDGYRIMAKVDDGKVQLFTRNGHDWTHKLPRQAEAIAALGLESAWLDGEMVVANDEGVPDFQALQNAFEVGRSGNIVYYLFDLPFLNGMDLREVRVEQRRAALSKALEASEDEILRFSEDFGEEPDALLNSACQMKMEGLIGKRVGSSYVSRRSGDWIKLKCKRRQEFVVVGFSEPKGARSKFGALLLGLHDADSGDLRYAGKVGTGFNEATLTTIYGQLVPLEVKKAAVVNPPTGFEAKGVHWLKPVLLAEVAFAEITKEGSVRHAVFHGMRNDKPARSIIEERPVPAEIGKPTKRPRQPVKATTTKGAVGAAATPATSSKIRLTHPERVIDPTSGATKRDLADYYISISEWLLPQLANRPVALVRAPEGFAGELFFQKNADRLAIPGIETMGKEYTGHPGMLINNLEALVGSVQMSTIELHTWNAVSKDLERPDRFILDLDPDPALPWKSMVEATQLTLTVLDELGLKSFLKTSGGKGIHLVVPLTPKDDWESVKSFSHAIVKHIAKLLPERFSAVSGPKNRVGRIFIDYLRNGLGATTICAYAARTREGLPVSVPIFREELLEIKGANAWNIRNLRERLNELDADPWTDLNKTRQTITAEMRRRVGMK
;
A
#
# COMPACT_ATOMS: atom_id res chain seq x y z
N MET A 1 41.75 -9.88 -23.80
CA MET A 1 40.30 -9.61 -23.86
C MET A 1 40.10 -8.13 -24.23
N GLN A 2 39.24 -7.80 -25.19
CA GLN A 2 39.00 -6.39 -25.54
C GLN A 2 38.45 -5.60 -24.35
N LYS A 3 38.75 -4.30 -24.28
CA LYS A 3 38.22 -3.44 -23.23
C LYS A 3 36.77 -3.10 -23.55
N LEU A 4 35.83 -3.53 -22.70
CA LEU A 4 34.39 -3.35 -22.92
C LEU A 4 33.72 -2.75 -21.68
N LYS A 5 32.71 -1.91 -21.88
CA LYS A 5 31.77 -1.45 -20.84
C LYS A 5 30.43 -2.16 -21.04
N ILE A 6 30.01 -2.95 -20.05
CA ILE A 6 28.75 -3.69 -20.06
C ILE A 6 27.83 -3.10 -19.00
N ALA A 7 26.56 -2.89 -19.32
CA ALA A 7 25.61 -2.25 -18.41
C ALA A 7 24.26 -2.97 -18.38
N THR A 8 23.53 -2.79 -17.27
CA THR A 8 22.11 -3.14 -17.14
C THR A 8 21.31 -1.92 -16.74
N PHE A 9 20.09 -1.83 -17.26
CA PHE A 9 19.20 -0.72 -16.97
C PHE A 9 17.72 -1.11 -17.11
N ASN A 10 17.01 -1.17 -15.99
CA ASN A 10 15.55 -1.20 -15.99
C ASN A 10 15.03 0.19 -16.41
N VAL A 11 14.41 0.26 -17.60
CA VAL A 11 13.97 1.52 -18.21
C VAL A 11 12.53 1.87 -17.86
N ASN A 12 11.79 1.02 -17.15
CA ASN A 12 10.40 1.28 -16.74
C ASN A 12 9.41 1.65 -17.87
N GLY A 13 9.67 1.17 -19.09
CA GLY A 13 8.90 1.48 -20.29
C GLY A 13 9.73 2.23 -21.33
N ILE A 14 10.28 1.50 -22.30
CA ILE A 14 11.27 2.00 -23.26
C ILE A 14 10.75 3.17 -24.09
N ASN A 15 9.51 3.11 -24.58
CA ASN A 15 8.95 4.16 -25.43
C ASN A 15 8.72 5.48 -24.68
N THR A 16 8.36 5.40 -23.39
CA THR A 16 8.13 6.59 -22.56
C THR A 16 9.43 7.29 -22.14
N ARG A 17 10.54 6.55 -22.13
CA ARG A 17 11.86 7.00 -21.62
C ARG A 17 12.97 6.89 -22.67
N LEU A 18 12.60 6.77 -23.94
CA LEU A 18 13.54 6.63 -25.05
C LEU A 18 14.53 7.80 -25.09
N ALA A 19 14.06 9.02 -24.83
CA ALA A 19 14.92 10.20 -24.79
C ALA A 19 16.00 10.11 -23.70
N ASN A 20 15.65 9.67 -22.48
CA ASN A 20 16.61 9.47 -21.40
C ASN A 20 17.62 8.36 -21.74
N LEU A 21 17.14 7.26 -22.32
CA LEU A 21 17.99 6.15 -22.77
C LEU A 21 19.00 6.63 -23.83
N LEU A 22 18.54 7.33 -24.87
CA LEU A 22 19.40 7.84 -25.94
C LEU A 22 20.44 8.83 -25.42
N GLN A 23 20.07 9.73 -24.50
CA GLN A 23 20.99 10.67 -23.87
C GLN A 23 22.10 9.94 -23.08
N TRP A 24 21.73 8.89 -22.34
CA TRP A 24 22.72 8.09 -21.60
C TRP A 24 23.61 7.27 -22.54
N LEU A 25 23.05 6.63 -23.58
CA LEU A 25 23.81 5.88 -24.57
C LEU A 25 24.81 6.77 -25.34
N GLU A 26 24.42 8.00 -25.64
CA GLU A 26 25.28 8.98 -26.31
C GLU A 26 26.45 9.43 -25.42
N ARG A 27 26.18 9.66 -24.13
CA ARG A 27 27.18 10.14 -23.17
C ARG A 27 28.12 9.04 -22.70
N GLU A 28 27.57 7.93 -22.20
CA GLU A 28 28.31 6.89 -21.48
C GLU A 28 28.80 5.77 -22.39
N LYS A 29 28.21 5.67 -23.60
CA LYS A 29 28.61 4.78 -24.70
C LYS A 29 29.02 3.37 -24.26
N PRO A 30 28.17 2.63 -23.52
CA PRO A 30 28.42 1.22 -23.21
C PRO A 30 28.54 0.39 -24.50
N ASP A 31 29.33 -0.69 -24.47
CA ASP A 31 29.47 -1.61 -25.58
C ASP A 31 28.31 -2.60 -25.64
N ILE A 32 27.79 -3.00 -24.48
CA ILE A 32 26.66 -3.93 -24.33
C ILE A 32 25.71 -3.39 -23.26
N VAL A 33 24.40 -3.44 -23.52
CA VAL A 33 23.37 -3.02 -22.57
C VAL A 33 22.26 -4.05 -22.45
N CYS A 34 21.98 -4.51 -21.24
CA CYS A 34 20.80 -5.26 -20.88
C CYS A 34 19.69 -4.29 -20.45
N LEU A 35 18.55 -4.29 -21.13
CA LEU A 35 17.38 -3.49 -20.77
C LEU A 35 16.29 -4.38 -20.18
N GLN A 36 15.62 -3.90 -19.13
CA GLN A 36 14.50 -4.58 -18.48
C GLN A 36 13.25 -3.68 -18.45
N GLU A 37 12.10 -4.31 -18.24
CA GLU A 37 10.80 -3.66 -18.11
C GLU A 37 10.48 -2.77 -19.32
N LEU A 38 10.57 -3.36 -20.52
CA LEU A 38 10.40 -2.63 -21.78
C LEU A 38 8.99 -2.04 -21.94
N LYS A 39 7.94 -2.73 -21.46
CA LYS A 39 6.53 -2.34 -21.64
C LYS A 39 6.17 -2.04 -23.10
N ALA A 40 6.71 -2.83 -24.00
CA ALA A 40 6.53 -2.73 -25.45
C ALA A 40 6.59 -4.12 -26.07
N GLN A 41 5.65 -4.45 -26.96
CA GLN A 41 5.74 -5.65 -27.80
C GLN A 41 6.87 -5.49 -28.83
N ASP A 42 7.35 -6.59 -29.41
CA ASP A 42 8.45 -6.57 -30.39
C ASP A 42 8.25 -5.58 -31.55
N LYS A 43 7.00 -5.40 -31.99
CA LYS A 43 6.63 -4.48 -33.07
C LYS A 43 6.72 -3.00 -32.68
N ASP A 44 6.57 -2.71 -31.39
CA ASP A 44 6.54 -1.36 -30.82
C ASP A 44 7.90 -0.97 -30.23
N PHE A 45 8.90 -1.86 -30.31
CA PHE A 45 10.25 -1.61 -29.83
C PHE A 45 10.98 -0.63 -30.76
N PRO A 46 11.63 0.43 -30.23
CA PRO A 46 12.24 1.50 -31.01
C PRO A 46 13.61 1.11 -31.60
N ALA A 47 13.70 -0.05 -32.27
CA ALA A 47 14.94 -0.56 -32.86
C ALA A 47 15.56 0.42 -33.87
N ARG A 48 14.73 1.19 -34.58
CA ARG A 48 15.21 2.18 -35.56
C ARG A 48 15.99 3.30 -34.89
N ASP A 49 15.48 3.84 -33.79
CA ASP A 49 16.12 4.95 -33.07
C ASP A 49 17.40 4.49 -32.39
N LEU A 50 17.41 3.27 -31.83
CA LEU A 50 18.60 2.66 -31.24
C LEU A 50 19.68 2.37 -32.29
N ARG A 51 19.28 1.87 -33.46
CA ARG A 51 20.19 1.69 -34.60
C ARG A 51 20.76 3.03 -35.09
N ALA A 52 19.95 4.09 -35.12
CA ALA A 52 20.42 5.43 -35.44
C ALA A 52 21.44 5.96 -34.42
N ALA A 53 21.34 5.52 -33.15
CA ALA A 53 22.32 5.80 -32.11
C ALA A 53 23.55 4.87 -32.13
N GLY A 54 23.67 3.96 -33.10
CA GLY A 54 24.80 3.04 -33.27
C GLY A 54 24.68 1.70 -32.54
N TYR A 55 23.47 1.30 -32.13
CA TYR A 55 23.26 0.05 -31.40
C TYR A 55 22.40 -0.94 -32.20
N GLY A 56 22.93 -2.14 -32.45
CA GLY A 56 22.11 -3.29 -32.81
C GLY A 56 21.34 -3.80 -31.59
N SER A 57 20.23 -4.49 -31.81
CA SER A 57 19.32 -4.87 -30.73
C SER A 57 18.66 -6.22 -30.96
N LEU A 58 18.67 -7.06 -29.92
CA LEU A 58 17.78 -8.20 -29.77
C LEU A 58 16.83 -7.92 -28.63
N HIS A 59 15.55 -8.17 -28.84
CA HIS A 59 14.54 -7.91 -27.84
C HIS A 59 13.51 -9.04 -27.81
N LEU A 60 12.94 -9.21 -26.62
CA LEU A 60 11.79 -10.05 -26.35
C LEU A 60 10.83 -9.16 -25.57
N GLY A 61 9.89 -8.56 -26.28
CA GLY A 61 8.99 -7.52 -25.80
C GLY A 61 7.61 -8.05 -25.43
N GLN A 62 7.01 -7.43 -24.41
CA GLN A 62 5.65 -7.68 -23.97
C GLN A 62 5.01 -6.33 -23.58
N ALA A 63 3.71 -6.16 -23.85
CA ALA A 63 3.02 -4.87 -23.68
C ALA A 63 2.91 -4.39 -22.22
N SER A 64 2.94 -5.32 -21.26
CA SER A 64 2.75 -5.06 -19.83
C SER A 64 4.08 -4.91 -19.09
N TRP A 65 4.15 -5.29 -17.82
CA TRP A 65 5.29 -5.11 -16.90
C TRP A 65 6.58 -5.84 -17.30
N ASN A 66 6.64 -6.49 -18.45
CA ASN A 66 7.73 -7.37 -18.86
C ASN A 66 8.49 -6.82 -20.06
N GLY A 67 9.45 -7.62 -20.51
CA GLY A 67 10.26 -7.37 -21.69
C GLY A 67 11.72 -7.18 -21.33
N VAL A 68 12.58 -7.78 -22.13
CA VAL A 68 14.04 -7.67 -22.01
C VAL A 68 14.67 -7.43 -23.37
N ALA A 69 15.76 -6.67 -23.41
CA ALA A 69 16.53 -6.47 -24.63
C ALA A 69 18.04 -6.46 -24.35
N ILE A 70 18.82 -6.92 -25.32
CA ILE A 70 20.27 -6.80 -25.36
C ILE A 70 20.61 -5.86 -26.52
N LEU A 71 21.30 -4.77 -26.20
CA LEU A 71 21.87 -3.84 -27.18
C LEU A 71 23.36 -4.11 -27.30
N ALA A 72 23.89 -4.03 -28.52
CA ALA A 72 25.31 -4.09 -28.78
C ALA A 72 25.73 -2.90 -29.65
N ARG A 73 26.72 -2.14 -29.21
CA ARG A 73 27.25 -1.01 -29.96
C ARG A 73 28.03 -1.50 -31.17
N ASP A 74 27.77 -0.91 -32.34
CA ASP A 74 28.44 -1.20 -33.62
C ASP A 74 28.40 -2.68 -34.04
N ALA A 75 27.45 -3.46 -33.49
CA ALA A 75 27.27 -4.88 -33.78
C ALA A 75 25.80 -5.29 -33.60
N GLU A 76 25.36 -6.32 -34.31
CA GLU A 76 24.06 -6.96 -34.03
C GLU A 76 24.31 -8.14 -33.06
N PRO A 77 23.67 -8.16 -31.87
CA PRO A 77 23.83 -9.26 -30.94
C PRO A 77 23.27 -10.55 -31.53
N GLN A 78 23.91 -11.68 -31.27
CA GLN A 78 23.55 -12.97 -31.84
C GLN A 78 22.75 -13.80 -30.84
N LEU A 79 21.52 -14.14 -31.19
CA LEU A 79 20.60 -14.85 -30.30
C LEU A 79 21.14 -16.24 -29.94
N ILE A 80 21.18 -16.54 -28.65
CA ILE A 80 21.48 -17.89 -28.12
C ILE A 80 20.18 -18.54 -27.62
N GLN A 81 19.45 -17.83 -26.76
CA GLN A 81 18.27 -18.37 -26.07
C GLN A 81 17.21 -17.27 -25.91
N LYS A 82 15.94 -17.64 -26.10
CA LYS A 82 14.76 -16.82 -25.72
C LYS A 82 13.98 -17.56 -24.65
N GLY A 83 13.62 -16.86 -23.57
CA GLY A 83 12.95 -17.48 -22.44
C GLY A 83 13.89 -18.36 -21.62
N LEU A 84 13.52 -18.63 -20.38
CA LEU A 84 14.35 -19.38 -19.45
C LEU A 84 14.15 -20.89 -19.65
N PRO A 85 15.21 -21.70 -19.82
CA PRO A 85 15.07 -23.15 -20.00
C PRO A 85 14.39 -23.84 -18.80
N GLY A 86 13.55 -24.84 -19.08
CA GLY A 86 12.73 -25.53 -18.08
C GLY A 86 11.44 -24.81 -17.71
N GLU A 87 11.17 -23.66 -18.33
CA GLU A 87 9.91 -22.89 -18.24
C GLU A 87 9.37 -22.63 -19.65
N GLU A 88 9.31 -23.66 -20.50
CA GLU A 88 8.92 -23.50 -21.91
C GLU A 88 7.47 -23.00 -22.08
N THR A 89 6.63 -23.23 -21.08
CA THR A 89 5.24 -22.74 -21.02
C THR A 89 5.12 -21.33 -20.44
N ASP A 90 6.21 -20.76 -19.90
CA ASP A 90 6.16 -19.41 -19.35
C ASP A 90 6.11 -18.38 -20.48
N THR A 91 4.95 -17.73 -20.59
CA THR A 91 4.70 -16.70 -21.60
C THR A 91 5.34 -15.35 -21.26
N GLN A 92 5.96 -15.20 -20.08
CA GLN A 92 6.51 -13.92 -19.65
C GLN A 92 7.90 -13.66 -20.26
N SER A 93 8.00 -12.53 -20.97
CA SER A 93 9.23 -12.06 -21.64
C SER A 93 10.26 -11.52 -20.63
N ARG A 94 10.91 -12.42 -19.88
CA ARG A 94 11.79 -12.07 -18.74
C ARG A 94 13.24 -12.44 -18.92
N TYR A 95 13.58 -13.20 -19.96
CA TYR A 95 14.92 -13.74 -20.13
C TYR A 95 15.33 -13.82 -21.60
N LEU A 96 16.54 -13.36 -21.89
CA LEU A 96 17.11 -13.34 -23.23
C LEU A 96 18.62 -13.53 -23.14
N GLU A 97 19.18 -14.40 -23.98
CA GLU A 97 20.63 -14.59 -24.09
C GLU A 97 21.13 -14.30 -25.49
N ALA A 98 22.27 -13.64 -25.56
CA ALA A 98 22.95 -13.39 -26.81
C ALA A 98 24.47 -13.38 -26.66
N ALA A 99 25.18 -13.72 -27.73
CA ALA A 99 26.60 -13.42 -27.88
C ALA A 99 26.78 -12.01 -28.45
N ALA A 100 27.59 -11.19 -27.80
CA ALA A 100 27.98 -9.87 -28.29
C ALA A 100 29.43 -9.58 -27.88
N HIS A 101 30.24 -9.06 -28.81
CA HIS A 101 31.66 -8.70 -28.55
C HIS A 101 32.49 -9.80 -27.87
N GLY A 102 32.21 -11.08 -28.18
CA GLY A 102 32.91 -12.24 -27.60
C GLY A 102 32.51 -12.60 -26.17
N VAL A 103 31.41 -12.03 -25.66
CA VAL A 103 30.84 -12.32 -24.33
C VAL A 103 29.44 -12.89 -24.51
N ILE A 104 29.10 -13.93 -23.75
CA ILE A 104 27.72 -14.41 -23.61
C ILE A 104 27.04 -13.55 -22.56
N VAL A 105 25.93 -12.93 -22.94
CA VAL A 105 25.17 -11.99 -22.13
C VAL A 105 23.80 -12.58 -21.89
N ALA A 106 23.52 -12.89 -20.62
CA ALA A 106 22.21 -13.33 -20.18
C ALA A 106 21.49 -12.16 -19.50
N CYS A 107 20.51 -11.59 -20.19
CA CYS A 107 19.68 -10.48 -19.72
C CYS A 107 18.42 -11.01 -19.03
N LEU A 108 18.19 -10.62 -17.79
CA LEU A 108 17.04 -11.09 -17.01
C LEU A 108 16.24 -9.97 -16.35
N TYR A 109 14.95 -10.24 -16.14
CA TYR A 109 14.04 -9.43 -15.33
C TYR A 109 13.26 -10.34 -14.38
N LEU A 110 13.82 -10.55 -13.19
CA LEU A 110 13.30 -11.49 -12.21
C LEU A 110 11.94 -11.00 -11.68
N PRO A 111 10.93 -11.89 -11.48
CA PRO A 111 9.62 -11.47 -11.00
C PRO A 111 9.66 -10.75 -9.65
N ASN A 112 8.91 -9.65 -9.51
CA ASN A 112 8.86 -8.87 -8.26
C ASN A 112 8.36 -9.69 -7.06
N GLY A 113 7.28 -10.46 -7.26
CA GLY A 113 6.73 -11.42 -6.30
C GLY A 113 5.77 -10.85 -5.25
N ASN A 114 5.41 -9.56 -5.26
CA ASN A 114 4.42 -9.00 -4.33
C ASN A 114 2.97 -9.25 -4.81
N PRO A 115 2.00 -9.46 -3.88
CA PRO A 115 2.17 -9.58 -2.43
C PRO A 115 2.78 -10.93 -2.00
N GLN A 116 3.41 -10.96 -0.81
CA GLN A 116 3.92 -12.14 -0.13
C GLN A 116 3.14 -12.38 1.18
N PRO A 117 2.73 -13.63 1.50
CA PRO A 117 2.68 -14.81 0.64
C PRO A 117 1.64 -14.72 -0.46
N GLY A 118 1.80 -15.54 -1.50
CA GLY A 118 0.79 -15.72 -2.54
C GLY A 118 1.34 -16.19 -3.89
N PRO A 119 0.46 -16.43 -4.88
CA PRO A 119 0.83 -17.06 -6.16
C PRO A 119 1.91 -16.32 -6.95
N LYS A 120 2.01 -14.99 -6.79
CA LYS A 120 3.07 -14.19 -7.43
C LYS A 120 4.43 -14.45 -6.80
N PHE A 121 4.48 -14.67 -5.49
CA PHE A 121 5.71 -15.05 -4.81
C PHE A 121 6.10 -16.49 -5.13
N ASP A 122 5.12 -17.40 -5.20
CA ASP A 122 5.38 -18.78 -5.63
C ASP A 122 5.92 -18.83 -7.06
N TYR A 123 5.34 -18.03 -7.97
CA TYR A 123 5.87 -17.86 -9.31
C TYR A 123 7.29 -17.29 -9.30
N LYS A 124 7.57 -16.28 -8.47
CA LYS A 124 8.93 -15.73 -8.32
C LYS A 124 9.91 -16.81 -7.89
N LEU A 125 9.62 -17.56 -6.84
CA LEU A 125 10.51 -18.59 -6.31
C LEU A 125 10.73 -19.70 -7.35
N ARG A 126 9.66 -20.20 -7.98
CA ARG A 126 9.74 -21.21 -9.05
C ARG A 126 10.62 -20.72 -10.20
N TRP A 127 10.35 -19.51 -10.72
CA TRP A 127 11.16 -18.92 -11.79
C TRP A 127 12.63 -18.77 -11.39
N PHE A 128 12.89 -18.40 -10.13
CA PHE A 128 14.24 -18.28 -9.60
C PHE A 128 14.95 -19.65 -9.50
N GLU A 129 14.25 -20.73 -9.15
CA GLU A 129 14.81 -22.09 -9.19
C GLU A 129 15.25 -22.49 -10.59
N HIS A 130 14.43 -22.20 -11.60
CA HIS A 130 14.80 -22.43 -13.00
C HIS A 130 16.03 -21.59 -13.40
N LEU A 131 16.12 -20.35 -12.90
CA LEU A 131 17.29 -19.51 -13.12
C LEU A 131 18.53 -20.10 -12.47
N ILE A 132 18.44 -20.58 -11.22
CA ILE A 132 19.54 -21.23 -10.51
C ILE A 132 20.02 -22.46 -11.29
N HIS A 133 19.09 -23.28 -11.79
CA HIS A 133 19.44 -24.46 -12.58
C HIS A 133 20.21 -24.10 -13.86
N HIS A 134 19.67 -23.17 -14.64
CA HIS A 134 20.27 -22.75 -15.90
C HIS A 134 21.56 -21.92 -15.71
N ALA A 135 21.60 -21.05 -14.71
CA ALA A 135 22.80 -20.28 -14.38
C ALA A 135 24.00 -21.20 -14.07
N LYS A 136 23.77 -22.40 -13.55
CA LYS A 136 24.86 -23.37 -13.31
C LYS A 136 25.56 -23.78 -14.60
N THR A 137 24.83 -23.92 -15.72
CA THR A 137 25.44 -24.26 -17.01
C THR A 137 26.23 -23.08 -17.58
N LEU A 138 25.72 -21.86 -17.41
CA LEU A 138 26.40 -20.63 -17.80
C LEU A 138 27.65 -20.36 -16.97
N GLN A 139 27.59 -20.63 -15.66
CA GLN A 139 28.71 -20.50 -14.73
C GLN A 139 29.85 -21.44 -15.12
N ALA A 140 29.52 -22.68 -15.47
CA ALA A 140 30.47 -23.71 -15.89
C ALA A 140 30.99 -23.54 -17.32
N SER A 141 30.47 -22.59 -18.09
CA SER A 141 30.88 -22.33 -19.47
C SER A 141 32.35 -21.89 -19.56
N GLU A 142 33.06 -22.41 -20.56
CA GLU A 142 34.43 -21.98 -20.89
C GLU A 142 34.46 -20.62 -21.60
N HIS A 143 33.29 -20.10 -21.99
CA HIS A 143 33.17 -18.76 -22.57
C HIS A 143 33.03 -17.69 -21.47
N PRO A 144 33.46 -16.44 -21.72
CA PRO A 144 33.18 -15.34 -20.80
C PRO A 144 31.66 -15.07 -20.75
N VAL A 145 31.07 -15.15 -19.56
CA VAL A 145 29.63 -14.98 -19.37
C VAL A 145 29.33 -13.92 -18.32
N VAL A 146 28.36 -13.07 -18.61
CA VAL A 146 27.75 -12.13 -17.67
C VAL A 146 26.24 -12.41 -17.55
N LEU A 147 25.78 -12.62 -16.32
CA LEU A 147 24.36 -12.74 -15.98
C LEU A 147 23.90 -11.43 -15.34
N SER A 148 23.07 -10.68 -16.06
CA SER A 148 22.84 -9.27 -15.80
C SER A 148 21.36 -8.90 -15.88
N GLY A 149 20.91 -8.06 -14.95
CA GLY A 149 19.52 -7.63 -14.93
C GLY A 149 19.05 -7.05 -13.60
N ASP A 150 17.75 -6.81 -13.53
CA ASP A 150 17.02 -6.50 -12.30
C ASP A 150 16.54 -7.82 -11.68
N TYR A 151 17.12 -8.13 -10.52
CA TYR A 151 16.86 -9.36 -9.79
C TYR A 151 15.67 -9.25 -8.86
N ASN A 152 15.09 -8.06 -8.62
CA ASN A 152 14.01 -7.89 -7.65
C ASN A 152 14.27 -8.62 -6.31
N VAL A 153 15.52 -8.62 -5.85
CA VAL A 153 15.97 -9.25 -4.61
C VAL A 153 16.96 -8.30 -3.96
N VAL A 154 16.79 -8.07 -2.66
CA VAL A 154 17.76 -7.32 -1.84
C VAL A 154 18.58 -8.37 -1.09
N PRO A 155 19.83 -8.68 -1.54
CA PRO A 155 20.57 -9.84 -1.01
C PRO A 155 20.85 -9.73 0.48
N THR A 156 21.27 -8.55 0.94
CA THR A 156 21.63 -8.31 2.34
C THR A 156 21.07 -6.97 2.83
N ASP A 157 21.12 -6.73 4.13
CA ASP A 157 20.71 -5.43 4.69
C ASP A 157 21.65 -4.27 4.30
N MET A 158 22.83 -4.56 3.74
CA MET A 158 23.71 -3.56 3.13
C MET A 158 23.18 -3.05 1.78
N ASP A 159 22.22 -3.78 1.20
CA ASP A 159 21.65 -3.52 -0.12
C ASP A 159 20.34 -2.72 -0.03
N ILE A 160 19.98 -2.22 1.16
CA ILE A 160 18.80 -1.39 1.38
C ILE A 160 19.08 -0.30 2.43
N TYR A 161 18.56 0.90 2.20
CA TYR A 161 18.69 1.99 3.16
C TYR A 161 18.02 1.71 4.52
N ASN A 162 16.81 1.12 4.49
CA ASN A 162 16.02 0.77 5.66
C ASN A 162 15.24 -0.54 5.46
N PRO A 163 15.70 -1.68 6.01
CA PRO A 163 15.02 -2.96 5.87
C PRO A 163 13.63 -2.98 6.53
N ARG A 164 13.40 -2.22 7.62
CA ARG A 164 12.16 -2.30 8.42
C ARG A 164 10.91 -1.91 7.63
N SER A 165 10.99 -0.92 6.75
CA SER A 165 9.83 -0.51 5.94
C SER A 165 9.50 -1.47 4.79
N TRP A 166 10.36 -2.46 4.54
CA TRP A 166 10.24 -3.42 3.44
C TRP A 166 10.09 -4.87 3.91
N LEU A 167 9.90 -5.12 5.22
CA LEU A 167 9.78 -6.48 5.78
C LEU A 167 8.62 -7.31 5.21
N LYS A 168 7.57 -6.66 4.71
CA LYS A 168 6.44 -7.33 4.04
C LYS A 168 6.61 -7.43 2.53
N ASN A 169 7.72 -6.94 1.98
CA ASN A 169 7.97 -6.92 0.56
C ASN A 169 8.69 -8.21 0.14
N ALA A 170 8.24 -8.82 -0.96
CA ALA A 170 8.82 -10.01 -1.59
C ALA A 170 10.34 -9.92 -1.83
N LEU A 171 10.89 -8.71 -2.03
CA LEU A 171 12.32 -8.47 -2.28
C LEU A 171 13.22 -8.83 -1.07
N LEU A 172 12.71 -8.74 0.16
CA LEU A 172 13.48 -8.94 1.40
C LEU A 172 13.14 -10.26 2.11
N GLN A 173 12.23 -11.05 1.55
CA GLN A 173 11.80 -12.28 2.18
C GLN A 173 12.96 -13.29 2.26
N PRO A 174 13.05 -14.07 3.35
CA PRO A 174 14.09 -15.08 3.52
C PRO A 174 14.23 -15.98 2.29
N GLU A 175 13.12 -16.45 1.73
CA GLU A 175 13.11 -17.38 0.60
C GLU A 175 13.71 -16.74 -0.67
N SER A 176 13.46 -15.45 -0.92
CA SER A 176 14.09 -14.71 -2.02
C SER A 176 15.60 -14.56 -1.82
N ARG A 177 16.03 -14.29 -0.59
CA ARG A 177 17.46 -14.16 -0.24
C ARG A 177 18.18 -15.50 -0.33
N GLU A 178 17.57 -16.57 0.14
CA GLU A 178 18.10 -17.93 0.05
C GLU A 178 18.25 -18.40 -1.41
N CYS A 179 17.33 -18.03 -2.30
CA CYS A 179 17.50 -18.30 -3.74
C CYS A 179 18.71 -17.56 -4.31
N PHE A 180 18.89 -16.29 -3.97
CA PHE A 180 20.04 -15.51 -4.43
C PHE A 180 21.36 -16.03 -3.85
N GLU A 181 21.38 -16.41 -2.58
CA GLU A 181 22.54 -17.02 -1.93
C GLU A 181 22.94 -18.33 -2.63
N ARG A 182 21.98 -19.22 -2.91
CA ARG A 182 22.25 -20.46 -3.68
C ARG A 182 22.74 -20.21 -5.10
N LEU A 183 22.31 -19.13 -5.74
CA LEU A 183 22.87 -18.70 -7.03
C LEU A 183 24.35 -18.32 -6.85
N MET A 184 24.67 -17.50 -5.84
CA MET A 184 26.04 -17.09 -5.54
C MET A 184 26.96 -18.25 -5.16
N ASP A 185 26.46 -19.25 -4.43
CA ASP A 185 27.18 -20.47 -4.04
C ASP A 185 27.70 -21.30 -5.22
N GLN A 186 27.18 -21.07 -6.43
CA GLN A 186 27.72 -21.66 -7.65
C GLN A 186 29.11 -21.11 -8.03
N GLY A 187 29.56 -20.02 -7.38
CA GLY A 187 30.84 -19.37 -7.65
C GLY A 187 30.77 -18.24 -8.68
N TRP A 188 29.62 -17.56 -8.76
CA TRP A 188 29.52 -16.29 -9.50
C TRP A 188 30.22 -15.16 -8.74
N LEU A 189 30.83 -14.22 -9.46
CA LEU A 189 31.37 -12.98 -8.87
C LEU A 189 30.35 -11.84 -9.03
N ASP A 190 29.82 -11.30 -7.93
CA ASP A 190 29.02 -10.08 -7.92
C ASP A 190 29.95 -8.87 -8.10
N SER A 191 29.91 -8.24 -9.28
CA SER A 191 30.90 -7.22 -9.66
C SER A 191 30.89 -5.99 -8.75
N LEU A 192 29.71 -5.53 -8.35
CA LEU A 192 29.59 -4.35 -7.49
C LEU A 192 30.06 -4.68 -6.08
N ARG A 193 29.57 -5.78 -5.49
CA ARG A 193 29.97 -6.15 -4.13
C ARG A 193 31.44 -6.56 -4.05
N HIS A 194 32.03 -7.10 -5.12
CA HIS A 194 33.47 -7.40 -5.18
C HIS A 194 34.34 -6.13 -5.13
N LEU A 195 33.97 -5.09 -5.87
CA LEU A 195 34.74 -3.83 -5.91
C LEU A 195 34.41 -2.89 -4.75
N TYR A 196 33.19 -2.98 -4.23
CA TYR A 196 32.66 -2.15 -3.16
C TYR A 196 32.12 -3.03 -2.01
N PRO A 197 32.99 -3.82 -1.33
CA PRO A 197 32.56 -4.79 -0.32
C PRO A 197 31.86 -4.14 0.86
N GLU A 198 32.32 -2.95 1.28
CA GLU A 198 31.82 -2.25 2.47
C GLU A 198 30.94 -1.04 2.15
N GLU A 199 30.84 -0.63 0.88
CA GLU A 199 30.05 0.54 0.52
C GLU A 199 28.59 0.16 0.25
N ARG A 200 27.68 1.07 0.61
CA ARG A 200 26.27 0.98 0.24
C ARG A 200 26.09 1.63 -1.12
N VAL A 201 26.04 0.79 -2.15
CA VAL A 201 25.75 1.19 -3.53
C VAL A 201 24.31 0.83 -3.82
N TYR A 202 23.48 1.81 -4.19
CA TYR A 202 22.10 1.57 -4.59
C TYR A 202 21.94 1.72 -6.11
N THR A 203 20.97 1.01 -6.67
CA THR A 203 20.65 1.00 -8.10
C THR A 203 19.21 1.44 -8.37
N PHE A 204 18.37 1.47 -7.33
CA PHE A 204 16.95 1.83 -7.36
C PHE A 204 16.57 2.83 -6.25
N TRP A 205 15.71 3.81 -6.57
CA TRP A 205 15.14 4.79 -5.62
C TRP A 205 13.70 5.13 -5.98
N ASP A 206 12.76 4.78 -5.10
CA ASP A 206 11.35 5.09 -5.30
C ASP A 206 11.06 6.61 -5.40
N TYR A 207 9.91 6.97 -5.96
CA TYR A 207 9.52 8.36 -6.20
C TYR A 207 9.04 9.11 -4.95
N PHE A 208 8.92 8.46 -3.81
CA PHE A 208 8.32 9.03 -2.60
C PHE A 208 9.38 9.54 -1.63
N ARG A 209 8.97 10.43 -0.70
CA ARG A 209 9.75 10.84 0.48
C ARG A 209 11.18 11.34 0.20
N GLU A 210 11.40 11.89 -0.99
CA GLU A 210 12.72 12.38 -1.41
C GLU A 210 13.82 11.32 -1.28
N HIS A 211 13.49 10.04 -1.50
CA HIS A 211 14.44 8.94 -1.36
C HIS A 211 15.63 9.05 -2.31
N TRP A 212 15.43 9.61 -3.52
CA TRP A 212 16.54 9.96 -4.40
C TRP A 212 17.48 11.02 -3.77
N GLN A 213 16.92 12.13 -3.27
CA GLN A 213 17.68 13.25 -2.71
C GLN A 213 18.46 12.85 -1.45
N ASN A 214 17.89 11.95 -0.65
CA ASN A 214 18.51 11.43 0.57
C ASN A 214 19.34 10.16 0.32
N ASN A 215 19.54 9.76 -0.94
CA ASN A 215 20.21 8.52 -1.34
C ASN A 215 19.72 7.29 -0.55
N SER A 216 18.41 7.17 -0.37
CA SER A 216 17.72 6.10 0.34
C SER A 216 17.18 5.07 -0.66
N GLY A 217 18.05 4.18 -1.13
CA GLY A 217 17.73 3.26 -2.23
C GLY A 217 17.82 1.77 -1.90
N LEU A 218 17.71 0.96 -2.95
CA LEU A 218 17.91 -0.50 -2.96
C LEU A 218 18.99 -0.87 -3.99
N ARG A 219 19.76 -1.92 -3.75
CA ARG A 219 20.61 -2.58 -4.75
C ARG A 219 19.92 -3.87 -5.19
N ILE A 220 19.33 -3.81 -6.38
CA ILE A 220 18.57 -4.92 -6.97
C ILE A 220 18.98 -5.20 -8.42
N ASP A 221 19.82 -4.35 -9.02
CA ASP A 221 20.40 -4.56 -10.34
C ASP A 221 21.82 -5.14 -10.17
N HIS A 222 22.08 -6.31 -10.76
CA HIS A 222 23.35 -7.02 -10.60
C HIS A 222 23.97 -7.40 -11.95
N LEU A 223 25.31 -7.47 -11.98
CA LEU A 223 26.09 -8.07 -13.06
C LEU A 223 26.98 -9.16 -12.45
N LEU A 224 26.58 -10.41 -12.62
CA LEU A 224 27.29 -11.56 -12.08
C LEU A 224 28.22 -12.14 -13.16
N LEU A 225 29.50 -12.35 -12.81
CA LEU A 225 30.53 -12.82 -13.74
C LEU A 225 30.90 -14.27 -13.47
N ASN A 226 31.01 -15.07 -14.53
CA ASN A 226 31.52 -16.43 -14.39
C ASN A 226 33.05 -16.42 -14.16
N PRO A 227 33.65 -17.54 -13.74
CA PRO A 227 35.09 -17.61 -13.44
C PRO A 227 36.02 -17.23 -14.61
N VAL A 228 35.55 -17.35 -15.85
CA VAL A 228 36.31 -16.96 -17.05
C VAL A 228 36.35 -15.43 -17.20
N LEU A 229 35.24 -14.76 -16.95
CA LEU A 229 35.12 -13.30 -17.10
C LEU A 229 35.61 -12.53 -15.86
N ALA A 230 35.44 -13.10 -14.67
CA ALA A 230 35.77 -12.46 -13.38
C ALA A 230 37.19 -11.87 -13.29
N PRO A 231 38.28 -12.55 -13.74
CA PRO A 231 39.64 -12.00 -13.69
C PRO A 231 39.85 -10.75 -14.56
N HIS A 232 38.94 -10.50 -15.50
CA HIS A 232 39.01 -9.36 -16.42
C HIS A 232 38.26 -8.13 -15.91
N LEU A 233 37.59 -8.19 -14.76
CA LEU A 233 36.91 -7.05 -14.14
C LEU A 233 37.92 -5.96 -13.76
N LEU A 234 37.76 -4.78 -14.34
CA LEU A 234 38.60 -3.60 -14.09
C LEU A 234 37.92 -2.58 -13.18
N ASN A 235 36.62 -2.34 -13.38
CA ASN A 235 35.85 -1.35 -12.64
C ASN A 235 34.35 -1.65 -12.68
N ALA A 236 33.57 -1.05 -11.78
CA ALA A 236 32.10 -1.08 -11.81
C ALA A 236 31.55 0.25 -11.28
N GLY A 237 30.26 0.50 -11.48
CA GLY A 237 29.62 1.70 -10.97
C GLY A 237 28.14 1.79 -11.29
N VAL A 238 27.53 2.86 -10.79
CA VAL A 238 26.13 3.22 -11.05
C VAL A 238 26.11 4.64 -11.57
N ASP A 239 25.54 4.84 -12.76
CA ASP A 239 25.36 6.16 -13.37
C ASP A 239 24.15 6.87 -12.74
N ALA A 240 24.22 7.09 -11.42
CA ALA A 240 23.11 7.60 -10.61
C ALA A 240 22.58 8.96 -11.10
N TRP A 241 23.40 9.76 -11.78
CA TRP A 241 22.97 11.03 -12.37
C TRP A 241 21.75 10.90 -13.29
N VAL A 242 21.59 9.75 -13.96
CA VAL A 242 20.42 9.47 -14.83
C VAL A 242 19.11 9.51 -14.03
N ARG A 243 19.12 9.09 -12.75
CA ARG A 243 17.96 9.14 -11.86
C ARG A 243 17.56 10.58 -11.50
N GLY A 244 18.49 11.53 -11.61
CA GLY A 244 18.26 12.97 -11.39
C GLY A 244 17.57 13.68 -12.56
N GLU A 245 17.43 13.04 -13.72
CA GLU A 245 16.82 13.63 -14.90
C GLU A 245 15.28 13.69 -14.83
N LYS A 246 14.70 14.59 -15.63
CA LYS A 246 13.24 14.70 -15.73
C LYS A 246 12.66 13.42 -16.36
N HIS A 247 11.58 12.90 -15.78
CA HIS A 247 10.91 11.66 -16.21
C HIS A 247 11.80 10.39 -16.16
N ALA A 248 12.89 10.42 -15.39
CA ALA A 248 13.79 9.27 -15.24
C ALA A 248 13.08 8.01 -14.70
N SER A 249 13.67 6.85 -15.02
CA SER A 249 13.37 5.57 -14.35
C SER A 249 13.67 5.70 -12.84
N ASP A 250 13.00 4.90 -11.99
CA ASP A 250 13.39 4.78 -10.59
C ASP A 250 14.66 3.93 -10.40
N HIS A 251 15.13 3.25 -11.45
CA HIS A 251 16.46 2.65 -11.53
C HIS A 251 17.50 3.60 -12.17
N ALA A 252 18.78 3.35 -11.88
CA ALA A 252 19.91 3.94 -12.59
C ALA A 252 20.74 2.87 -13.31
N PRO A 253 21.36 3.18 -14.46
CA PRO A 253 22.20 2.23 -15.18
C PRO A 253 23.37 1.77 -14.31
N THR A 254 23.51 0.45 -14.19
CA THR A 254 24.59 -0.19 -13.43
C THR A 254 25.54 -0.86 -14.41
N TRP A 255 26.85 -0.65 -14.26
CA TRP A 255 27.82 -1.05 -15.28
C TRP A 255 29.10 -1.64 -14.71
N ILE A 256 29.80 -2.38 -15.56
CA ILE A 256 31.16 -2.89 -15.35
C ILE A 256 32.06 -2.51 -16.53
N GLN A 257 33.36 -2.42 -16.28
CA GLN A 257 34.39 -2.37 -17.30
C GLN A 257 35.27 -3.60 -17.19
N ILE A 258 35.50 -4.27 -18.31
CA ILE A 258 36.34 -5.46 -18.43
C ILE A 258 37.49 -5.21 -19.41
N GLY A 259 38.61 -5.94 -19.28
CA GLY A 259 39.74 -5.84 -20.21
C GLY A 259 40.98 -6.64 -19.78
N GLU A 260 42.13 -6.35 -20.40
CA GLU A 260 43.39 -7.03 -20.06
C GLU A 260 44.02 -6.51 -18.77
N THR A 261 44.29 -7.43 -17.85
CA THR A 261 45.06 -7.16 -16.64
C THR A 261 46.55 -7.12 -16.97
N HIS A 262 47.20 -5.95 -16.93
CA HIS A 262 48.65 -5.87 -17.08
C HIS A 262 49.35 -6.52 -15.88
N ALA A 263 49.94 -7.70 -16.08
CA ALA A 263 50.82 -8.35 -15.10
C ALA A 263 52.00 -7.43 -14.75
N LYS A 264 52.05 -6.92 -13.51
CA LYS A 264 53.15 -6.06 -13.03
C LYS A 264 54.46 -6.85 -12.92
N ARG A 265 55.44 -6.46 -13.73
CA ARG A 265 56.87 -6.82 -13.68
C ARG A 265 57.47 -6.60 -12.28
N LYS A 266 58.16 -7.62 -11.76
CA LYS A 266 59.08 -7.55 -10.61
C LYS A 266 60.15 -6.47 -10.83
N LYS A 267 60.30 -5.54 -9.89
CA LYS A 267 61.50 -4.71 -9.75
C LYS A 267 62.09 -4.88 -8.35
N THR A 268 63.33 -5.36 -8.36
CA THR A 268 64.29 -5.49 -7.26
C THR A 268 64.82 -4.14 -6.79
N SER A 269 64.90 -3.91 -5.47
CA SER A 269 65.86 -2.97 -4.88
C SER A 269 66.09 -3.24 -3.38
N THR A 270 67.23 -3.87 -3.10
CA THR A 270 68.26 -3.59 -2.07
C THR A 270 67.89 -3.05 -0.67
N LYS A 271 68.35 -3.84 0.32
CA LYS A 271 68.48 -3.59 1.77
C LYS A 271 69.18 -2.27 2.14
N ALA A 272 68.72 -1.66 3.23
CA ALA A 272 69.56 -1.08 4.28
C ALA A 272 68.89 -1.32 5.64
N GLU A 273 69.69 -1.83 6.59
CA GLU A 273 69.32 -2.32 7.93
C GLU A 273 69.41 -1.21 8.99
N HIS A 274 68.50 -1.25 9.99
CA HIS A 274 68.71 -1.09 11.44
C HIS A 274 67.37 -0.80 12.16
N PRO A 275 67.24 -1.07 13.47
CA PRO A 275 67.20 -2.38 14.12
C PRO A 275 65.82 -2.67 14.74
N SER A 276 65.65 -3.91 15.19
CA SER A 276 64.46 -4.43 15.84
C SER A 276 64.10 -3.73 17.16
N ALA A 277 62.83 -3.36 17.30
CA ALA A 277 62.11 -3.42 18.57
C ALA A 277 60.82 -4.23 18.31
N GLY A 278 60.62 -5.29 19.09
CA GLY A 278 59.63 -6.33 18.83
C GLY A 278 58.18 -5.96 19.15
N SER A 279 57.29 -6.72 18.51
CA SER A 279 56.07 -7.34 19.07
C SER A 279 55.04 -6.47 19.81
N ALA A 280 53.90 -6.20 19.16
CA ALA A 280 52.58 -6.17 19.82
C ALA A 280 51.42 -6.19 18.78
N ALA A 281 50.97 -7.36 18.34
CA ALA A 281 49.66 -7.49 17.66
C ALA A 281 49.00 -8.88 17.77
N HIS A 282 49.62 -9.84 18.46
CA HIS A 282 49.16 -11.23 18.45
C HIS A 282 48.47 -11.72 19.75
N SER A 283 47.98 -10.84 20.65
CA SER A 283 47.50 -11.29 21.97
C SER A 283 46.09 -10.87 22.42
N ASN A 284 45.30 -10.06 21.66
CA ASN A 284 44.12 -9.42 22.27
C ASN A 284 42.86 -10.31 22.45
N LEU A 285 42.75 -11.49 21.81
CA LEU A 285 41.58 -12.37 21.96
C LEU A 285 41.84 -13.64 22.78
N GLU A 286 43.06 -13.84 23.29
CA GLU A 286 43.42 -15.04 24.07
C GLU A 286 42.60 -15.16 25.35
N GLU A 287 42.40 -14.05 26.07
CA GLU A 287 41.60 -14.05 27.29
C GLU A 287 40.10 -14.25 27.00
N TYR A 288 39.61 -13.73 25.87
CA TYR A 288 38.24 -13.96 25.40
C TYR A 288 37.99 -15.45 25.15
N ASN A 289 38.84 -16.08 24.31
CA ASN A 289 38.73 -17.49 23.95
C ASN A 289 38.92 -18.41 25.17
N ARG A 290 39.80 -18.08 26.12
CA ARG A 290 40.03 -18.87 27.34
C ARG A 290 38.83 -18.91 28.29
N LYS A 291 38.00 -17.86 28.32
CA LYS A 291 36.86 -17.73 29.24
C LYS A 291 35.58 -18.43 28.74
N ARG A 292 35.51 -18.86 27.47
CA ARG A 292 34.32 -19.47 26.86
C ARG A 292 34.53 -20.95 26.53
N ASN A 293 33.44 -21.70 26.58
CA ASN A 293 33.36 -23.03 26.02
C ASN A 293 32.37 -23.00 24.84
N PHE A 294 32.88 -22.88 23.62
CA PHE A 294 32.10 -22.69 22.40
C PHE A 294 31.25 -23.91 22.00
N ASP A 295 31.47 -25.08 22.60
CA ASP A 295 30.59 -26.25 22.42
C ASP A 295 29.29 -26.13 23.22
N ALA A 296 29.21 -25.16 24.15
CA ALA A 296 28.12 -25.03 25.10
C ALA A 296 27.58 -23.58 25.25
N THR A 297 28.21 -22.59 24.63
CA THR A 297 27.72 -21.19 24.55
C THR A 297 27.44 -20.84 23.08
N PRO A 298 26.35 -20.10 22.77
CA PRO A 298 26.08 -19.64 21.40
C PRO A 298 26.94 -18.43 20.98
N GLU A 299 27.89 -17.99 21.82
CA GLU A 299 28.81 -16.88 21.53
C GLU A 299 29.81 -17.24 20.41
N PRO A 300 30.18 -16.30 19.52
CA PRO A 300 31.11 -16.57 18.41
C PRO A 300 32.56 -16.78 18.88
N SER A 301 33.27 -17.73 18.27
CA SER A 301 34.70 -17.98 18.57
C SER A 301 35.60 -16.93 17.94
N GLY A 302 36.63 -16.46 18.66
CA GLY A 302 37.61 -15.49 18.15
C GLY A 302 38.68 -16.10 17.23
N ALA A 303 38.28 -16.86 16.21
CA ALA A 303 39.20 -17.50 15.26
C ALA A 303 39.72 -16.49 14.21
N THR A 304 41.04 -16.46 14.01
CA THR A 304 41.74 -15.50 13.15
C THR A 304 41.67 -15.87 11.67
N SER A 305 41.06 -15.00 10.85
CA SER A 305 41.26 -15.04 9.40
C SER A 305 42.61 -14.39 9.05
N THR A 306 43.51 -15.19 8.51
CA THR A 306 44.80 -14.73 7.96
C THR A 306 44.63 -14.48 6.47
N LYS A 307 44.58 -13.21 6.03
CA LYS A 307 44.93 -12.77 4.67
C LYS A 307 45.04 -11.24 4.54
N GLY A 308 46.30 -10.76 4.47
CA GLY A 308 46.70 -9.65 3.59
C GLY A 308 46.70 -8.21 4.12
N SER A 309 47.69 -7.83 4.92
CA SER A 309 48.01 -6.42 5.21
C SER A 309 48.72 -5.73 4.02
N GLY A 310 47.94 -4.99 3.22
CA GLY A 310 48.44 -4.08 2.19
C GLY A 310 48.55 -2.64 2.71
N LYS A 311 49.75 -2.05 2.60
CA LYS A 311 50.09 -0.68 3.06
C LYS A 311 49.13 0.40 2.57
N GLN A 312 48.55 1.14 3.51
CA GLN A 312 47.87 2.42 3.27
C GLN A 312 48.85 3.50 2.79
N LYS A 313 48.47 4.18 1.70
CA LYS A 313 48.85 5.57 1.41
C LYS A 313 47.68 6.24 0.69
N GLY A 314 47.09 7.25 1.33
CA GLY A 314 46.03 8.11 0.79
C GLY A 314 44.74 7.99 1.57
N ALA A 315 44.64 8.75 2.68
CA ALA A 315 43.52 8.70 3.62
C ALA A 315 42.21 9.23 3.00
N VAL A 316 41.20 8.37 2.97
CA VAL A 316 39.80 8.73 3.22
C VAL A 316 39.43 8.00 4.51
N GLN A 317 38.90 8.72 5.51
CA GLN A 317 38.64 8.20 6.86
C GLN A 317 37.66 7.03 6.83
N ASN A 318 38.13 5.81 7.13
CA ASN A 318 37.30 4.63 7.34
C ASN A 318 36.32 4.84 8.52
N ALA A 319 35.06 4.48 8.34
CA ALA A 319 34.05 4.48 9.39
C ALA A 319 34.30 3.32 10.37
N LEU A 320 34.68 3.63 11.61
CA LEU A 320 34.90 2.62 12.67
C LEU A 320 33.56 2.28 13.34
N GLN A 321 33.26 0.99 13.60
CA GLN A 321 31.96 0.61 14.15
C GLN A 321 31.92 0.65 15.70
N TYR A 322 30.73 0.85 16.26
CA TYR A 322 30.48 0.68 17.69
C TYR A 322 29.19 -0.11 17.93
N CYS A 323 29.12 -0.78 19.09
CA CYS A 323 27.89 -1.39 19.56
C CYS A 323 27.75 -1.22 21.08
N ILE A 324 26.51 -1.28 21.55
CA ILE A 324 26.17 -1.34 22.97
C ILE A 324 25.24 -2.53 23.17
N GLN A 325 25.65 -3.49 24.00
CA GLN A 325 24.82 -4.64 24.35
C GLN A 325 24.22 -4.44 25.74
N LYS A 326 22.92 -4.66 25.89
CA LYS A 326 22.25 -4.72 27.20
C LYS A 326 22.28 -6.18 27.66
N HIS A 327 22.89 -6.41 28.82
CA HIS A 327 23.18 -7.74 29.32
C HIS A 327 22.55 -7.95 30.70
N ASP A 328 21.53 -8.81 30.79
CA ASP A 328 20.93 -9.25 32.07
C ASP A 328 21.67 -10.47 32.62
N ALA A 329 22.92 -10.23 33.03
CA ALA A 329 23.78 -11.23 33.67
C ALA A 329 23.44 -11.37 35.17
N THR A 330 24.44 -11.53 36.06
CA THR A 330 24.20 -11.45 37.51
C THR A 330 23.57 -10.11 37.93
N ARG A 331 23.87 -9.05 37.19
CA ARG A 331 23.25 -7.72 37.28
C ARG A 331 23.10 -7.15 35.88
N LEU A 332 22.00 -6.43 35.65
CA LEU A 332 21.79 -5.69 34.42
C LEU A 332 22.88 -4.63 34.23
N HIS A 333 23.53 -4.63 33.07
CA HIS A 333 24.49 -3.63 32.66
C HIS A 333 24.47 -3.45 31.13
N TYR A 334 25.20 -2.44 30.64
CA TYR A 334 25.33 -2.13 29.22
C TYR A 334 26.80 -2.20 28.83
N ASP A 335 27.16 -3.13 27.96
CA ASP A 335 28.51 -3.24 27.43
C ASP A 335 28.69 -2.28 26.27
N PHE A 336 29.43 -1.20 26.49
CA PHE A 336 29.82 -0.22 25.48
C PHE A 336 31.09 -0.70 24.78
N ARG A 337 31.07 -0.79 23.44
CA ARG A 337 32.19 -1.35 22.67
C ARG A 337 32.55 -0.49 21.46
N LEU A 338 33.83 -0.20 21.28
CA LEU A 338 34.38 0.54 20.14
C LEU A 338 35.35 -0.35 19.35
N GLU A 339 35.23 -0.39 18.03
CA GLU A 339 36.23 -1.02 17.18
C GLU A 339 37.51 -0.18 17.16
N LEU A 340 38.62 -0.80 17.57
CA LEU A 340 39.96 -0.24 17.51
C LEU A 340 40.98 -1.37 17.36
N ASP A 341 41.95 -1.19 16.45
CA ASP A 341 43.02 -2.16 16.15
C ASP A 341 42.50 -3.58 15.83
N GLY A 342 41.37 -3.69 15.12
CA GLY A 342 40.80 -4.96 14.68
C GLY A 342 40.08 -5.77 15.77
N THR A 343 39.79 -5.15 16.93
CA THR A 343 39.05 -5.76 18.05
C THR A 343 38.04 -4.79 18.63
N LEU A 344 37.05 -5.29 19.36
CA LEU A 344 36.11 -4.46 20.11
C LEU A 344 36.64 -4.19 21.52
N LYS A 345 37.18 -2.98 21.74
CA LYS A 345 37.53 -2.48 23.08
C LYS A 345 36.25 -2.27 23.87
N SER A 346 36.20 -2.80 25.09
CA SER A 346 34.92 -3.10 25.74
C SER A 346 34.84 -2.63 27.19
N TRP A 347 33.71 -2.02 27.54
CA TRP A 347 33.45 -1.52 28.89
C TRP A 347 32.04 -1.83 29.37
N ALA A 348 31.92 -2.43 30.55
CA ALA A 348 30.65 -2.63 31.23
C ALA A 348 30.21 -1.32 31.92
N VAL A 349 29.04 -0.80 31.55
CA VAL A 349 28.42 0.42 32.09
C VAL A 349 27.17 0.05 32.89
N PRO A 350 27.25 -0.12 34.23
CA PRO A 350 26.16 -0.70 35.03
C PRO A 350 24.83 0.06 34.96
N LYS A 351 24.89 1.38 34.82
CA LYS A 351 23.70 2.23 34.72
C LYS A 351 23.37 2.65 33.28
N GLY A 352 24.07 2.09 32.28
CA GLY A 352 23.94 2.50 30.88
C GLY A 352 24.47 3.90 30.56
N PRO A 353 24.51 4.26 29.26
CA PRO A 353 24.87 5.60 28.81
C PRO A 353 23.83 6.63 29.25
N SER A 354 24.25 7.89 29.40
CA SER A 354 23.35 9.02 29.67
C SER A 354 23.63 10.15 28.71
N LEU A 355 22.57 10.78 28.22
CA LEU A 355 22.68 11.95 27.35
C LEU A 355 22.99 13.24 28.12
N ASP A 356 23.08 13.19 29.45
CA ASP A 356 23.34 14.36 30.28
C ASP A 356 24.85 14.62 30.41
N PRO A 357 25.37 15.75 29.92
CA PRO A 357 26.78 16.07 30.02
C PRO A 357 27.29 16.24 31.46
N LYS A 358 26.38 16.45 32.43
CA LYS A 358 26.71 16.54 33.86
C LYS A 358 26.85 15.17 34.51
N VAL A 359 26.32 14.11 33.90
CA VAL A 359 26.33 12.75 34.46
C VAL A 359 27.51 11.95 33.92
N LYS A 360 28.43 11.57 34.82
CA LYS A 360 29.56 10.69 34.49
C LYS A 360 29.17 9.24 34.76
N ARG A 361 29.05 8.43 33.71
CA ARG A 361 28.70 7.00 33.83
C ARG A 361 29.98 6.18 33.99
N LEU A 362 30.08 5.42 35.09
CA LEU A 362 31.21 4.51 35.32
C LEU A 362 31.20 3.41 34.25
N ALA A 363 32.33 3.23 33.58
CA ALA A 363 32.56 2.25 32.53
C ALA A 363 33.79 1.39 32.93
N VAL A 364 33.56 0.12 33.28
CA VAL A 364 34.62 -0.79 33.74
C VAL A 364 35.17 -1.55 32.55
N HIS A 365 36.47 -1.44 32.28
CA HIS A 365 37.10 -2.13 31.15
C HIS A 365 37.07 -3.65 31.36
N VAL A 366 36.61 -4.38 30.33
CA VAL A 366 36.58 -5.85 30.29
C VAL A 366 37.49 -6.37 29.17
N GLU A 367 37.60 -7.68 28.96
CA GLU A 367 38.41 -8.20 27.85
C GLU A 367 37.91 -7.73 26.48
N ASP A 368 38.79 -7.69 25.49
CA ASP A 368 38.42 -7.37 24.11
C ASP A 368 37.56 -8.48 23.49
N HIS A 369 36.69 -8.10 22.56
CA HIS A 369 35.78 -9.04 21.90
C HIS A 369 36.06 -9.08 20.39
N PRO A 370 35.78 -10.20 19.70
CA PRO A 370 35.88 -10.26 18.24
C PRO A 370 34.85 -9.34 17.60
N ILE A 371 35.15 -8.84 16.40
CA ILE A 371 34.26 -7.91 15.67
C ILE A 371 32.86 -8.51 15.47
N ASP A 372 32.78 -9.81 15.14
CA ASP A 372 31.53 -10.54 14.92
C ASP A 372 30.62 -10.58 16.17
N TYR A 373 31.17 -10.28 17.36
CA TYR A 373 30.37 -10.19 18.59
C TYR A 373 29.42 -8.98 18.61
N ALA A 374 29.66 -7.97 17.76
CA ALA A 374 28.86 -6.74 17.73
C ALA A 374 27.37 -6.95 17.39
N THR A 375 27.04 -8.05 16.69
CA THR A 375 25.67 -8.38 16.28
C THR A 375 25.05 -9.54 17.09
N PHE A 376 25.74 -10.04 18.11
CA PHE A 376 25.28 -11.18 18.89
C PHE A 376 24.11 -10.82 19.83
N GLU A 377 23.02 -11.59 19.76
CA GLU A 377 21.91 -11.61 20.71
C GLU A 377 21.55 -13.05 21.08
N GLY A 378 21.28 -13.31 22.35
CA GLY A 378 20.99 -14.67 22.80
C GLY A 378 20.93 -14.84 24.30
N ASN A 379 20.62 -16.07 24.74
CA ASN A 379 20.71 -16.48 26.14
C ASN A 379 22.03 -17.24 26.36
N ILE A 380 22.90 -16.73 27.22
CA ILE A 380 24.11 -17.43 27.65
C ILE A 380 23.71 -18.37 28.81
N PRO A 381 23.90 -19.71 28.68
CA PRO A 381 23.39 -20.67 29.65
C PRO A 381 23.95 -20.51 31.08
N GLU A 382 23.17 -20.91 32.10
CA GLU A 382 23.61 -20.88 33.50
C GLU A 382 24.87 -21.74 33.71
N GLY A 383 25.85 -21.19 34.45
CA GLY A 383 27.15 -21.84 34.69
C GLY A 383 28.27 -21.40 33.74
N HIS A 384 27.93 -20.67 32.67
CA HIS A 384 28.90 -20.10 31.73
C HIS A 384 29.29 -18.66 32.11
N TYR A 385 30.49 -18.22 31.69
CA TYR A 385 30.94 -16.86 31.92
C TYR A 385 30.02 -15.87 31.20
N GLY A 386 29.45 -14.90 31.93
CA GLY A 386 28.44 -13.99 31.36
C GLY A 386 27.03 -14.57 31.25
N ALA A 387 26.70 -15.67 31.94
CA ALA A 387 25.36 -16.26 31.95
C ALA A 387 24.25 -15.21 32.14
N GLY A 388 23.28 -15.21 31.23
CA GLY A 388 22.25 -14.16 31.14
C GLY A 388 21.80 -13.88 29.72
N ASP A 389 20.71 -13.12 29.59
CA ASP A 389 20.20 -12.70 28.28
C ASP A 389 20.96 -11.45 27.77
N VAL A 390 21.39 -11.49 26.51
CA VAL A 390 22.11 -10.41 25.82
C VAL A 390 21.30 -9.94 24.63
N ILE A 391 21.12 -8.62 24.50
CA ILE A 391 20.57 -7.97 23.30
C ILE A 391 21.47 -6.82 22.86
N VAL A 392 21.48 -6.49 21.57
CA VAL A 392 22.15 -5.31 21.02
C VAL A 392 21.23 -4.11 21.22
N TRP A 393 21.56 -3.27 22.19
CA TRP A 393 20.77 -2.10 22.60
C TRP A 393 21.01 -0.88 21.71
N ASP A 394 22.21 -0.69 21.18
CA ASP A 394 22.51 0.36 20.19
C ASP A 394 23.67 -0.06 19.29
N ARG A 395 23.76 0.48 18.08
CA ARG A 395 24.88 0.26 17.16
C ARG A 395 25.01 1.42 16.18
N GLY A 396 26.20 1.57 15.61
CA GLY A 396 26.44 2.55 14.57
C GLY A 396 27.91 2.73 14.27
N ILE A 397 28.24 3.92 13.78
CA ILE A 397 29.62 4.33 13.47
C ILE A 397 30.08 5.30 14.55
N TRP A 398 31.34 5.17 14.96
CA TRP A 398 32.02 6.18 15.75
C TRP A 398 33.11 6.87 14.92
N LYS A 399 33.19 8.18 15.03
CA LYS A 399 34.21 9.01 14.38
C LYS A 399 35.17 9.55 15.45
N PRO A 400 36.44 9.13 15.46
CA PRO A 400 37.41 9.67 16.39
C PRO A 400 37.71 11.14 16.06
N LEU A 401 37.73 12.01 17.07
CA LEU A 401 38.05 13.44 16.90
C LEU A 401 39.55 13.75 17.09
N SER A 402 40.35 12.73 17.37
CA SER A 402 41.82 12.73 17.46
C SER A 402 42.34 11.37 17.00
N ASP A 403 43.66 11.17 16.95
CA ASP A 403 44.21 9.82 16.71
C ASP A 403 43.69 8.82 17.76
N PRO A 404 42.94 7.77 17.37
CA PRO A 404 42.24 6.92 18.31
C PRO A 404 43.18 5.99 19.10
N ALA A 405 44.29 5.53 18.50
CA ALA A 405 45.25 4.65 19.17
C ALA A 405 46.03 5.41 20.25
N GLU A 406 46.50 6.63 19.93
CA GLU A 406 47.18 7.50 20.88
C GLU A 406 46.24 7.97 22.00
N ALA A 407 45.00 8.34 21.66
CA ALA A 407 43.98 8.78 22.62
C ALA A 407 43.54 7.66 23.58
N TYR A 408 43.42 6.41 23.10
CA TYR A 408 43.14 5.25 23.94
C TYR A 408 44.31 4.95 24.90
N SER A 409 45.56 4.96 24.41
CA SER A 409 46.76 4.76 25.24
C SER A 409 46.90 5.83 26.34
N LYS A 410 46.60 7.09 26.01
CA LYS A 410 46.57 8.21 26.98
C LYS A 410 45.35 8.20 27.90
N GLY A 411 44.41 7.27 27.73
CA GLY A 411 43.23 7.14 28.56
C GLY A 411 42.18 8.25 28.35
N ARG A 412 42.15 8.92 27.19
CA ARG A 412 41.24 10.04 26.91
C ARG A 412 40.77 10.00 25.45
N LEU A 413 39.68 9.29 25.20
CA LEU A 413 39.04 9.23 23.89
C LEU A 413 37.96 10.29 23.78
N LYS A 414 38.01 11.10 22.72
CA LYS A 414 36.93 12.02 22.33
C LYS A 414 36.46 11.65 20.92
N PHE A 415 35.18 11.40 20.77
CA PHE A 415 34.61 10.87 19.53
C PHE A 415 33.16 11.26 19.33
N GLU A 416 32.70 11.20 18.09
CA GLU A 416 31.29 11.37 17.73
C GLU A 416 30.65 10.00 17.46
N LEU A 417 29.49 9.73 18.04
CA LEU A 417 28.67 8.56 17.75
C LEU A 417 27.59 8.93 16.74
N GLN A 418 27.38 8.04 15.78
CA GLN A 418 26.30 8.07 14.81
C GLN A 418 25.63 6.69 14.80
N GLY A 419 24.79 6.43 15.80
CA GLY A 419 24.02 5.19 15.86
C GLY A 419 22.53 5.38 16.02
N GLU A 420 21.83 4.26 16.12
CA GLU A 420 20.37 4.21 16.10
C GLU A 420 19.74 4.89 17.33
N LYS A 421 20.43 4.91 18.47
CA LYS A 421 19.98 5.58 19.71
C LYS A 421 20.93 6.69 20.16
N LEU A 422 22.23 6.44 20.25
CA LEU A 422 23.19 7.46 20.66
C LEU A 422 23.68 8.26 19.46
N SER A 423 23.73 9.58 19.63
CA SER A 423 24.23 10.51 18.61
C SER A 423 25.04 11.64 19.26
N GLY A 424 25.89 12.29 18.47
CA GLY A 424 26.70 13.43 18.89
C GLY A 424 28.01 13.04 19.55
N VAL A 425 28.68 14.00 20.18
CA VAL A 425 30.03 13.90 20.74
C VAL A 425 30.02 13.32 22.15
N TRP A 426 30.99 12.45 22.45
CA TRP A 426 31.19 11.73 23.69
C TRP A 426 32.67 11.73 24.10
N ASN A 427 32.91 11.52 25.39
CA ASN A 427 34.25 11.36 25.95
C ASN A 427 34.30 10.09 26.81
N LEU A 428 35.37 9.33 26.66
CA LEU A 428 35.71 8.20 27.50
C LEU A 428 37.05 8.48 28.18
N VAL A 429 37.05 8.63 29.50
CA VAL A 429 38.21 9.10 30.29
C VAL A 429 38.59 8.10 31.36
N LYS A 430 39.83 7.58 31.32
CA LYS A 430 40.41 6.67 32.30
C LYS A 430 40.65 7.40 33.63
N THR A 431 40.36 6.72 34.73
CA THR A 431 40.50 7.25 36.10
C THR A 431 41.71 6.65 36.81
N ASN A 432 42.25 7.37 37.79
CA ASN A 432 43.37 6.90 38.63
C ASN A 432 42.88 6.21 39.93
N ILE A 433 41.63 5.74 39.97
CA ILE A 433 41.04 5.11 41.15
C ILE A 433 41.54 3.66 41.24
N ALA A 434 42.12 3.28 42.38
CA ALA A 434 42.63 1.92 42.59
C ALA A 434 41.49 0.88 42.62
N GLY A 435 41.54 -0.11 41.73
CA GLY A 435 40.56 -1.19 41.62
C GLY A 435 41.12 -2.43 40.91
N LYS A 436 40.42 -3.57 40.99
CA LYS A 436 40.84 -4.84 40.36
C LYS A 436 40.82 -4.80 38.82
N GLN A 437 40.09 -3.86 38.22
CA GLN A 437 39.96 -3.64 36.77
C GLN A 437 40.03 -2.14 36.49
N GLU A 438 40.46 -1.76 35.29
CA GLU A 438 40.62 -0.36 34.90
C GLU A 438 39.25 0.35 34.79
N GLN A 439 39.13 1.49 35.46
CA GLN A 439 37.87 2.26 35.52
C GLN A 439 37.94 3.50 34.64
N TRP A 440 36.92 3.67 33.80
CA TRP A 440 36.73 4.80 32.91
C TRP A 440 35.40 5.51 33.22
N PHE A 441 35.25 6.74 32.73
CA PHE A 441 33.99 7.45 32.69
C PHE A 441 33.55 7.68 31.25
N LEU A 442 32.34 7.24 30.92
CA LEU A 442 31.63 7.63 29.70
C LEU A 442 30.80 8.88 29.99
N ILE A 443 31.03 9.93 29.21
CA ILE A 443 30.47 11.27 29.45
C ILE A 443 29.98 11.85 28.12
N LYS A 444 28.71 12.24 28.04
CA LYS A 444 28.17 12.97 26.89
C LYS A 444 28.80 14.37 26.82
N HIS A 445 29.21 14.82 25.64
CA HIS A 445 29.60 16.21 25.44
C HIS A 445 28.37 17.10 25.29
N GLN A 446 28.45 18.37 25.72
CA GLN A 446 27.40 19.35 25.47
C GLN A 446 27.35 19.67 23.96
N ASP A 447 26.31 19.19 23.28
CA ASP A 447 26.00 19.46 21.87
C ASP A 447 24.48 19.34 21.65
N ASP A 448 24.04 19.37 20.39
CA ASP A 448 22.61 19.36 20.02
C ASP A 448 21.88 18.05 20.40
N PHE A 449 22.61 16.99 20.74
CA PHE A 449 22.05 15.69 21.16
C PHE A 449 22.11 15.47 22.68
N ALA A 450 22.72 16.40 23.42
CA ALA A 450 22.75 16.36 24.88
C ALA A 450 21.37 16.66 25.49
N ARG A 451 20.96 15.90 26.52
CA ARG A 451 19.68 16.05 27.22
C ARG A 451 19.85 15.74 28.72
N SER A 452 19.14 16.47 29.59
CA SER A 452 19.21 16.22 31.04
C SER A 452 18.66 14.83 31.40
N ASP A 453 19.31 14.13 32.34
CA ASP A 453 18.89 12.79 32.80
C ASP A 453 17.53 12.84 33.52
N SER A 454 17.16 14.03 34.03
CA SER A 454 15.85 14.31 34.62
C SER A 454 14.72 14.48 33.60
N GLU A 455 15.06 14.80 32.34
CA GLU A 455 14.09 15.06 31.27
C GLU A 455 13.92 13.84 30.37
N TYR A 456 14.98 13.07 30.16
CA TYR A 456 14.99 11.93 29.24
C TYR A 456 16.07 10.93 29.64
N ASP A 457 15.66 9.73 30.05
CA ASP A 457 16.55 8.63 30.41
C ASP A 457 16.51 7.61 29.27
N ILE A 458 17.43 7.78 28.32
CA ILE A 458 17.47 6.99 27.08
C ILE A 458 17.44 5.48 27.32
N VAL A 459 17.96 5.03 28.45
CA VAL A 459 18.04 3.62 28.83
C VAL A 459 16.67 3.07 29.24
N LYS A 460 15.79 3.91 29.82
CA LYS A 460 14.40 3.57 30.16
C LYS A 460 13.45 3.80 28.99
N ASP A 461 13.64 4.87 28.24
CA ASP A 461 12.75 5.30 27.17
C ASP A 461 12.91 4.44 25.91
N LEU A 462 14.10 3.90 25.65
CA LEU A 462 14.39 3.01 24.53
C LEU A 462 15.04 1.70 25.02
N PRO A 463 14.33 0.83 25.77
CA PRO A 463 14.94 -0.33 26.43
C PRO A 463 15.21 -1.53 25.53
N ASP A 464 14.68 -1.52 24.30
CA ASP A 464 14.58 -2.67 23.38
C ASP A 464 15.80 -2.82 22.47
N SER A 465 15.94 -3.98 21.83
CA SER A 465 16.99 -4.25 20.86
C SER A 465 16.83 -3.39 19.59
N VAL A 466 17.95 -2.96 19.00
CA VAL A 466 17.97 -2.36 17.65
C VAL A 466 17.96 -3.41 16.52
N LEU A 467 18.25 -4.68 16.82
CA LEU A 467 18.25 -5.77 15.86
C LEU A 467 16.94 -6.54 15.83
N SER A 468 16.42 -6.94 16.99
CA SER A 468 15.28 -7.86 17.09
C SER A 468 14.03 -7.26 17.73
N GLU A 469 14.07 -5.99 18.13
CA GLU A 469 13.00 -5.32 18.91
C GLU A 469 12.66 -6.03 20.23
N ARG A 470 13.48 -7.03 20.65
CA ARG A 470 13.32 -7.75 21.92
C ARG A 470 13.68 -6.85 23.09
N THR A 471 12.91 -6.93 24.17
CA THR A 471 13.23 -6.28 25.44
C THR A 471 13.75 -7.30 26.46
N LEU A 472 14.67 -6.88 27.33
CA LEU A 472 15.04 -7.65 28.51
C LEU A 472 14.15 -7.20 29.68
N VAL A 473 13.18 -8.05 30.04
CA VAL A 473 12.38 -7.87 31.25
C VAL A 473 13.22 -8.33 32.44
N PRO A 474 13.56 -7.44 33.40
CA PRO A 474 14.37 -7.83 34.56
C PRO A 474 13.69 -8.96 35.32
N LYS A 475 14.38 -10.10 35.51
CA LYS A 475 13.85 -11.21 36.31
C LYS A 475 13.60 -10.74 37.76
N LYS A 476 12.33 -10.53 38.14
CA LYS A 476 11.92 -10.42 39.55
C LYS A 476 12.20 -11.78 40.21
N ARG A 477 13.22 -11.85 41.06
CA ARG A 477 13.53 -13.05 41.86
C ARG A 477 12.37 -13.36 42.82
N ILE A 478 11.50 -14.28 42.42
CA ILE A 478 10.57 -14.97 43.31
C ILE A 478 11.23 -16.31 43.68
N GLY A 479 11.20 -16.63 44.97
CA GLY A 479 11.88 -17.79 45.56
C GLY A 479 11.46 -19.15 44.97
N LYS A 480 12.38 -20.11 45.10
CA LYS A 480 12.32 -21.51 44.65
C LYS A 480 10.98 -22.22 44.93
N ALA A 481 10.48 -22.95 43.92
CA ALA A 481 9.74 -24.25 43.91
C ALA A 481 8.72 -24.25 42.74
N ALA A 482 8.38 -25.30 41.98
CA ALA A 482 8.76 -26.71 41.91
C ALA A 482 8.56 -27.20 40.45
N THR A 483 9.17 -28.33 40.09
CA THR A 483 9.23 -28.96 38.75
C THR A 483 7.87 -29.48 38.21
N PRO A 484 7.55 -29.32 36.91
CA PRO A 484 6.44 -30.05 36.28
C PRO A 484 6.91 -31.35 35.60
N LYS A 485 6.09 -32.42 35.75
CA LYS A 485 6.26 -33.76 35.19
C LYS A 485 5.87 -33.85 33.70
N PRO A 486 6.38 -34.83 32.94
CA PRO A 486 6.18 -34.93 31.49
C PRO A 486 4.83 -35.55 31.10
N VAL A 487 4.21 -35.03 30.03
CA VAL A 487 2.98 -35.56 29.42
C VAL A 487 3.35 -36.34 28.15
N GLU A 488 2.85 -37.58 28.05
CA GLU A 488 3.05 -38.52 26.95
C GLU A 488 2.50 -38.04 25.60
N LYS A 489 3.22 -38.39 24.52
CA LYS A 489 2.85 -38.16 23.12
C LYS A 489 1.89 -39.24 22.62
N VAL A 490 0.76 -38.82 22.03
CA VAL A 490 -0.08 -39.68 21.16
C VAL A 490 0.17 -39.29 19.70
N PRO A 491 0.45 -40.25 18.78
CA PRO A 491 0.77 -39.94 17.38
C PRO A 491 -0.49 -39.83 16.50
N ALA A 492 -0.51 -38.84 15.59
CA ALA A 492 -1.56 -38.67 14.58
C ALA A 492 -1.30 -39.55 13.34
N PRO A 493 -2.33 -40.17 12.72
CA PRO A 493 -2.14 -41.04 11.56
C PRO A 493 -2.22 -40.28 10.23
N ARG A 494 -1.31 -40.62 9.29
CA ARG A 494 -1.35 -40.24 7.87
C ARG A 494 -2.44 -41.03 7.14
N LYS A 495 -3.26 -40.39 6.29
CA LYS A 495 -4.21 -41.06 5.36
C LYS A 495 -3.77 -40.93 3.90
N LYS A 496 -3.90 -42.04 3.16
CA LYS A 496 -3.79 -42.19 1.70
C LYS A 496 -5.10 -41.75 0.99
N PRO A 497 -5.09 -41.41 -0.32
CA PRO A 497 -6.26 -40.86 -1.03
C PRO A 497 -7.37 -41.92 -1.24
N GLY A 498 -8.62 -41.55 -0.97
CA GLY A 498 -9.81 -42.41 -1.10
C GLY A 498 -10.68 -42.06 -2.32
N LYS A 499 -11.45 -43.04 -2.81
CA LYS A 499 -12.45 -42.88 -3.89
C LYS A 499 -13.47 -41.78 -3.54
N VAL A 500 -13.74 -40.85 -4.47
CA VAL A 500 -14.76 -39.80 -4.32
C VAL A 500 -16.14 -40.45 -4.26
N HIS A 501 -16.85 -40.27 -3.14
CA HIS A 501 -18.21 -40.77 -2.95
C HIS A 501 -19.21 -39.65 -3.26
N LEU A 502 -20.03 -39.82 -4.32
CA LEU A 502 -21.05 -38.85 -4.76
C LEU A 502 -22.38 -39.13 -4.07
N THR A 503 -22.59 -38.52 -2.90
CA THR A 503 -23.81 -38.72 -2.10
C THR A 503 -24.95 -37.87 -2.66
N GLY A 504 -26.05 -38.52 -3.08
CA GLY A 504 -27.23 -37.85 -3.65
C GLY A 504 -27.32 -37.92 -5.18
N ALA A 505 -26.37 -38.56 -5.85
CA ALA A 505 -26.40 -38.76 -7.29
C ALA A 505 -27.54 -39.73 -7.68
N GLN A 506 -28.33 -39.38 -8.70
CA GLN A 506 -29.46 -40.20 -9.15
C GLN A 506 -29.22 -40.68 -10.58
N VAL A 507 -29.52 -41.96 -10.84
CA VAL A 507 -29.52 -42.49 -12.22
C VAL A 507 -30.63 -41.79 -12.99
N ALA A 508 -30.28 -41.14 -14.10
CA ALA A 508 -31.22 -40.42 -14.95
C ALA A 508 -30.74 -40.43 -16.41
N MET A 509 -31.68 -40.29 -17.34
CA MET A 509 -31.34 -40.05 -18.75
C MET A 509 -30.76 -38.65 -18.93
N LEU A 510 -29.84 -38.48 -19.88
CA LEU A 510 -29.23 -37.19 -20.20
C LEU A 510 -30.33 -36.18 -20.60
N PRO A 511 -30.49 -35.06 -19.87
CA PRO A 511 -31.48 -34.06 -20.23
C PRO A 511 -31.14 -33.38 -21.56
N ASP A 512 -32.16 -33.12 -22.38
CA ASP A 512 -32.00 -32.39 -23.65
C ASP A 512 -31.50 -30.95 -23.46
N SER A 513 -31.89 -30.31 -22.35
CA SER A 513 -31.44 -28.98 -21.97
C SER A 513 -31.40 -28.80 -20.46
N ILE A 514 -30.43 -28.03 -19.97
CA ILE A 514 -30.34 -27.58 -18.57
C ILE A 514 -30.16 -26.06 -18.57
N LYS A 515 -30.97 -25.36 -17.79
CA LYS A 515 -30.78 -23.92 -17.58
C LYS A 515 -29.72 -23.71 -16.49
N PRO A 516 -28.78 -22.76 -16.68
CA PRO A 516 -27.74 -22.50 -15.70
C PRO A 516 -28.29 -21.88 -14.42
N GLU A 517 -27.65 -22.16 -13.29
CA GLU A 517 -27.88 -21.46 -12.03
C GLU A 517 -27.37 -20.01 -12.10
N LEU A 518 -28.11 -19.07 -11.52
CA LEU A 518 -27.79 -17.64 -11.60
C LEU A 518 -27.40 -17.07 -10.23
N ALA A 519 -26.22 -16.46 -10.17
CA ALA A 519 -25.69 -15.89 -8.94
C ALA A 519 -26.40 -14.59 -8.51
N THR A 520 -26.67 -14.41 -7.22
CA THR A 520 -27.25 -13.20 -6.62
C THR A 520 -26.18 -12.16 -6.29
N LEU A 521 -26.37 -10.91 -6.70
CA LEU A 521 -25.45 -9.82 -6.34
C LEU A 521 -25.63 -9.45 -4.87
N VAL A 522 -24.56 -9.43 -4.10
CA VAL A 522 -24.56 -9.05 -2.68
C VAL A 522 -23.54 -7.95 -2.40
N GLU A 523 -23.77 -7.14 -1.35
CA GLU A 523 -22.88 -6.02 -0.98
C GLU A 523 -21.61 -6.48 -0.27
N SER A 524 -21.69 -7.54 0.53
CA SER A 524 -20.57 -8.13 1.26
C SER A 524 -20.71 -9.65 1.35
N ALA A 525 -19.61 -10.33 1.69
CA ALA A 525 -19.60 -11.77 1.91
C ALA A 525 -20.57 -12.14 3.05
N PRO A 526 -21.53 -13.07 2.85
CA PRO A 526 -22.43 -13.51 3.91
C PRO A 526 -21.73 -14.39 4.94
N ASP A 527 -22.22 -14.38 6.17
CA ASP A 527 -21.76 -15.29 7.22
C ASP A 527 -22.02 -16.77 6.85
N GLY A 528 -21.18 -17.67 7.37
CA GLY A 528 -21.30 -19.12 7.25
C GLY A 528 -20.20 -19.78 6.41
N ASP A 529 -20.39 -21.07 6.11
CA ASP A 529 -19.42 -21.82 5.31
C ASP A 529 -19.64 -21.57 3.82
N TRP A 530 -18.75 -20.78 3.22
CA TRP A 530 -18.76 -20.42 1.80
C TRP A 530 -17.41 -20.71 1.15
N ARG A 531 -17.44 -21.06 -0.13
CA ARG A 531 -16.25 -21.22 -0.98
C ARG A 531 -16.27 -20.13 -2.04
N TYR A 532 -15.14 -19.42 -2.20
CA TYR A 532 -15.03 -18.30 -3.12
C TYR A 532 -14.10 -18.62 -4.28
N GLU A 533 -14.55 -18.36 -5.50
CA GLU A 533 -13.76 -18.48 -6.73
C GLU A 533 -13.75 -17.14 -7.49
N ILE A 534 -12.87 -16.99 -8.49
CA ILE A 534 -12.81 -15.77 -9.31
C ILE A 534 -14.11 -15.60 -10.07
N LYS A 535 -14.68 -14.38 -10.06
CA LYS A 535 -15.73 -14.02 -11.01
C LYS A 535 -15.09 -13.68 -12.35
N PHE A 536 -15.25 -14.59 -13.32
CA PHE A 536 -14.88 -14.35 -14.70
C PHE A 536 -15.87 -13.40 -15.40
N ASP A 537 -15.35 -12.73 -16.42
CA ASP A 537 -16.03 -11.73 -17.22
C ASP A 537 -16.02 -12.16 -18.70
N GLY A 538 -16.95 -13.03 -19.06
CA GLY A 538 -16.97 -13.70 -20.36
C GLY A 538 -18.37 -14.11 -20.83
N TYR A 539 -18.40 -15.12 -21.72
CA TYR A 539 -19.65 -15.75 -22.15
C TYR A 539 -19.88 -17.05 -21.39
N ARG A 540 -20.96 -17.12 -20.61
CA ARG A 540 -21.39 -18.37 -19.95
C ARG A 540 -21.85 -19.39 -20.99
N ILE A 541 -21.18 -20.54 -21.01
CA ILE A 541 -21.45 -21.66 -21.92
C ILE A 541 -21.75 -22.92 -21.11
N MET A 542 -22.77 -23.66 -21.53
CA MET A 542 -23.11 -24.99 -21.05
C MET A 542 -22.70 -26.01 -22.12
N ALA A 543 -21.76 -26.90 -21.80
CA ALA A 543 -21.35 -27.96 -22.71
C ALA A 543 -22.14 -29.24 -22.42
N LYS A 544 -22.87 -29.72 -23.43
CA LYS A 544 -23.52 -31.03 -23.44
C LYS A 544 -22.59 -32.03 -24.14
N VAL A 545 -22.34 -33.15 -23.48
CA VAL A 545 -21.67 -34.31 -24.07
C VAL A 545 -22.68 -35.44 -24.15
N ASP A 546 -22.82 -36.05 -25.32
CA ASP A 546 -23.72 -37.17 -25.59
C ASP A 546 -23.01 -38.14 -26.53
N ASP A 547 -22.45 -39.22 -25.99
CA ASP A 547 -21.71 -40.25 -26.73
C ASP A 547 -20.62 -39.67 -27.66
N GLY A 548 -19.71 -38.88 -27.08
CA GLY A 548 -18.63 -38.21 -27.79
C GLY A 548 -19.04 -36.99 -28.64
N LYS A 549 -20.34 -36.74 -28.82
CA LYS A 549 -20.83 -35.52 -29.49
C LYS A 549 -20.92 -34.37 -28.50
N VAL A 550 -20.16 -33.31 -28.75
CA VAL A 550 -20.17 -32.10 -27.91
C VAL A 550 -21.01 -31.00 -28.57
N GLN A 551 -21.89 -30.39 -27.78
CA GLN A 551 -22.61 -29.18 -28.14
C GLN A 551 -22.40 -28.09 -27.09
N LEU A 552 -22.09 -26.88 -27.53
CA LEU A 552 -21.81 -25.73 -26.68
C LEU A 552 -22.97 -24.75 -26.74
N PHE A 553 -23.77 -24.68 -25.68
CA PHE A 553 -24.95 -23.83 -25.60
C PHE A 553 -24.66 -22.55 -24.83
N THR A 554 -25.06 -21.41 -25.36
CA THR A 554 -25.10 -20.15 -24.59
C THR A 554 -26.10 -20.23 -23.45
N ARG A 555 -26.04 -19.26 -22.53
CA ARG A 555 -27.00 -19.09 -21.42
C ARG A 555 -28.48 -19.20 -21.84
N ASN A 556 -28.85 -18.80 -23.06
CA ASN A 556 -30.23 -18.86 -23.55
C ASN A 556 -30.53 -20.09 -24.42
N GLY A 557 -29.59 -21.04 -24.53
CA GLY A 557 -29.75 -22.28 -25.28
C GLY A 557 -29.41 -22.21 -26.76
N HIS A 558 -28.78 -21.13 -27.24
CA HIS A 558 -28.27 -21.09 -28.63
C HIS A 558 -27.03 -21.94 -28.78
N ASP A 559 -27.00 -22.80 -29.78
CA ASP A 559 -25.86 -23.64 -30.12
C ASP A 559 -24.75 -22.80 -30.80
N TRP A 560 -23.62 -22.68 -30.11
CA TRP A 560 -22.41 -21.97 -30.53
C TRP A 560 -21.25 -22.91 -30.86
N THR A 561 -21.51 -24.21 -31.01
CA THR A 561 -20.47 -25.22 -31.30
C THR A 561 -19.64 -24.85 -32.54
N HIS A 562 -20.29 -24.37 -33.60
CA HIS A 562 -19.61 -23.92 -34.83
C HIS A 562 -18.68 -22.71 -34.64
N LYS A 563 -18.87 -21.91 -33.59
CA LYS A 563 -18.01 -20.76 -33.27
C LYS A 563 -16.83 -21.16 -32.37
N LEU A 564 -16.94 -22.30 -31.70
CA LEU A 564 -16.02 -22.77 -30.67
C LEU A 564 -15.56 -24.22 -30.95
N PRO A 565 -15.07 -24.52 -32.17
CA PRO A 565 -14.73 -25.90 -32.56
C PRO A 565 -13.62 -26.49 -31.68
N ARG A 566 -12.58 -25.71 -31.37
CA ARG A 566 -11.43 -26.17 -30.57
C ARG A 566 -11.83 -26.56 -29.14
N GLN A 567 -12.73 -25.79 -28.53
CA GLN A 567 -13.26 -26.07 -27.19
C GLN A 567 -14.16 -27.31 -27.21
N ALA A 568 -14.96 -27.49 -28.25
CA ALA A 568 -15.77 -28.69 -28.42
C ALA A 568 -14.89 -29.95 -28.58
N GLU A 569 -13.81 -29.86 -29.35
CA GLU A 569 -12.82 -30.94 -29.49
C GLU A 569 -12.14 -31.30 -28.17
N ALA A 570 -11.70 -30.30 -27.38
CA ALA A 570 -11.06 -30.57 -26.09
C ALA A 570 -12.02 -31.22 -25.09
N ILE A 571 -13.30 -30.81 -25.07
CA ILE A 571 -14.30 -31.46 -24.22
C ILE A 571 -14.57 -32.90 -24.68
N ALA A 572 -14.58 -33.15 -26.00
CA ALA A 572 -14.74 -34.50 -26.54
C ALA A 572 -13.56 -35.41 -26.15
N ALA A 573 -12.35 -34.86 -26.12
CA ALA A 573 -11.13 -35.57 -25.73
C ALA A 573 -11.14 -36.04 -24.25
N LEU A 574 -12.00 -35.50 -23.40
CA LEU A 574 -12.18 -35.97 -22.02
C LEU A 574 -12.76 -37.40 -21.94
N GLY A 575 -13.34 -37.91 -23.04
CA GLY A 575 -13.87 -39.28 -23.11
C GLY A 575 -15.08 -39.52 -22.19
N LEU A 576 -15.89 -38.48 -21.94
CA LEU A 576 -17.11 -38.60 -21.14
C LEU A 576 -18.24 -39.23 -21.97
N GLU A 577 -18.93 -40.23 -21.41
CA GLU A 577 -20.06 -40.89 -22.09
C GLU A 577 -21.26 -39.95 -22.22
N SER A 578 -21.58 -39.22 -21.15
CA SER A 578 -22.63 -38.20 -21.15
C SER A 578 -22.37 -37.16 -20.07
N ALA A 579 -22.52 -35.87 -20.36
CA ALA A 579 -22.26 -34.83 -19.36
C ALA A 579 -22.99 -33.52 -19.65
N TRP A 580 -23.22 -32.75 -18.58
CA TRP A 580 -23.46 -31.32 -18.66
C TRP A 580 -22.42 -30.60 -17.81
N LEU A 581 -21.66 -29.71 -18.45
CA LEU A 581 -20.59 -28.93 -17.85
C LEU A 581 -20.95 -27.45 -17.90
N ASP A 582 -20.72 -26.72 -16.80
CA ASP A 582 -21.04 -25.31 -16.67
C ASP A 582 -19.76 -24.49 -16.46
N GLY A 583 -19.60 -23.46 -17.27
CA GLY A 583 -18.38 -22.66 -17.29
C GLY A 583 -18.53 -21.32 -18.01
N GLU A 584 -17.41 -20.63 -18.13
CA GLU A 584 -17.31 -19.31 -18.75
C GLU A 584 -16.14 -19.25 -19.73
N MET A 585 -16.43 -18.78 -20.94
CA MET A 585 -15.45 -18.56 -22.01
C MET A 585 -14.81 -17.21 -21.81
N VAL A 586 -13.49 -17.19 -21.71
CA VAL A 586 -12.70 -16.00 -21.38
C VAL A 586 -11.51 -15.90 -22.32
N VAL A 587 -11.17 -14.68 -22.72
CA VAL A 587 -9.86 -14.36 -23.28
C VAL A 587 -9.14 -13.51 -22.25
N ALA A 588 -7.96 -13.91 -21.82
CA ALA A 588 -7.12 -13.05 -21.00
C ALA A 588 -6.42 -12.00 -21.87
N ASN A 589 -6.25 -10.78 -21.37
CA ASN A 589 -5.36 -9.80 -21.96
C ASN A 589 -3.89 -10.11 -21.64
N ASP A 590 -3.00 -9.25 -22.14
CA ASP A 590 -1.54 -9.34 -21.98
C ASP A 590 -1.04 -9.25 -20.51
N GLU A 591 -1.93 -8.98 -19.54
CA GLU A 591 -1.68 -9.00 -18.08
C GLU A 591 -2.23 -10.28 -17.40
N GLY A 592 -2.80 -11.22 -18.15
CA GLY A 592 -3.42 -12.44 -17.62
C GLY A 592 -4.80 -12.21 -17.00
N VAL A 593 -5.40 -11.03 -17.19
CA VAL A 593 -6.71 -10.66 -16.65
C VAL A 593 -7.78 -10.89 -17.72
N PRO A 594 -8.96 -11.45 -17.39
CA PRO A 594 -10.09 -11.56 -18.31
C PRO A 594 -10.41 -10.23 -19.02
N ASP A 595 -10.41 -10.25 -20.35
CA ASP A 595 -10.70 -9.11 -21.21
C ASP A 595 -11.84 -9.44 -22.18
N PHE A 596 -12.99 -8.86 -21.85
CA PHE A 596 -14.21 -9.05 -22.61
C PHE A 596 -14.14 -8.46 -24.03
N GLN A 597 -13.42 -7.35 -24.23
CA GLN A 597 -13.29 -6.75 -25.54
C GLN A 597 -12.42 -7.62 -26.45
N ALA A 598 -11.35 -8.19 -25.90
CA ALA A 598 -10.53 -9.18 -26.60
C ALA A 598 -11.33 -10.43 -26.97
N LEU A 599 -12.21 -10.91 -26.07
CA LEU A 599 -13.11 -12.03 -26.34
C LEU A 599 -14.06 -11.74 -27.50
N GLN A 600 -14.65 -10.54 -27.58
CA GLN A 600 -15.51 -10.15 -28.70
C GLN A 600 -14.76 -10.14 -30.03
N ASN A 601 -13.56 -9.54 -30.03
CA ASN A 601 -12.72 -9.51 -31.22
C ASN A 601 -12.35 -10.93 -31.69
N ALA A 602 -12.13 -11.87 -30.77
CA ALA A 602 -11.86 -13.27 -31.11
C ALA A 602 -13.03 -13.93 -31.87
N PHE A 603 -14.28 -13.63 -31.50
CA PHE A 603 -15.47 -14.08 -32.22
C PHE A 603 -15.67 -13.39 -33.57
N GLU A 604 -15.33 -12.10 -33.71
CA GLU A 604 -15.48 -11.36 -34.97
C GLU A 604 -14.45 -11.76 -36.02
N VAL A 605 -13.20 -12.02 -35.61
CA VAL A 605 -12.09 -12.39 -36.50
C VAL A 605 -12.05 -13.90 -36.79
N GLY A 606 -12.92 -14.69 -36.15
CA GLY A 606 -12.98 -16.15 -36.30
C GLY A 606 -11.76 -16.88 -35.72
N ARG A 607 -11.02 -16.25 -34.80
CA ARG A 607 -9.83 -16.81 -34.13
C ARG A 607 -10.21 -17.33 -32.73
N SER A 608 -10.89 -18.48 -32.67
CA SER A 608 -11.32 -19.11 -31.42
C SER A 608 -10.20 -19.81 -30.62
N GLY A 609 -8.97 -19.82 -31.14
CA GLY A 609 -7.84 -20.58 -30.56
C GLY A 609 -7.34 -20.08 -29.20
N ASN A 610 -7.54 -18.81 -28.85
CA ASN A 610 -7.06 -18.23 -27.58
C ASN A 610 -8.17 -18.11 -26.52
N ILE A 611 -9.36 -18.69 -26.77
CA ILE A 611 -10.48 -18.66 -25.83
C ILE A 611 -10.32 -19.83 -24.85
N VAL A 612 -10.14 -19.51 -23.58
CA VAL A 612 -10.06 -20.48 -22.48
C VAL A 612 -11.45 -20.70 -21.90
N TYR A 613 -11.81 -21.95 -21.65
CA TYR A 613 -13.07 -22.35 -21.03
C TYR A 613 -12.83 -22.70 -19.56
N TYR A 614 -13.18 -21.77 -18.67
CA TYR A 614 -13.13 -22.00 -17.22
C TYR A 614 -14.39 -22.73 -16.76
N LEU A 615 -14.23 -23.96 -16.31
CA LEU A 615 -15.29 -24.85 -15.84
C LEU A 615 -15.37 -24.80 -14.31
N PHE A 616 -16.58 -24.59 -13.78
CA PHE A 616 -16.78 -24.39 -12.33
C PHE A 616 -17.90 -25.24 -11.70
N ASP A 617 -18.72 -25.95 -12.49
CA ASP A 617 -19.71 -26.92 -12.00
C ASP A 617 -20.03 -28.04 -13.01
N LEU A 618 -20.56 -29.16 -12.53
CA LEU A 618 -20.87 -30.37 -13.28
C LEU A 618 -22.26 -30.92 -12.87
N PRO A 619 -23.34 -30.40 -13.47
CA PRO A 619 -24.70 -30.85 -13.16
C PRO A 619 -25.03 -32.31 -13.53
N PHE A 620 -24.34 -32.91 -14.50
CA PHE A 620 -24.62 -34.27 -14.97
C PHE A 620 -23.35 -34.97 -15.43
N LEU A 621 -23.16 -36.24 -15.09
CA LEU A 621 -22.00 -37.05 -15.50
C LEU A 621 -22.38 -38.52 -15.65
N ASN A 622 -22.08 -39.12 -16.81
CA ASN A 622 -22.18 -40.54 -17.16
C ASN A 622 -23.45 -41.23 -16.63
N GLY A 623 -24.62 -40.76 -17.06
CA GLY A 623 -25.93 -41.30 -16.65
C GLY A 623 -26.38 -40.93 -15.24
N MET A 624 -25.64 -40.07 -14.53
CA MET A 624 -25.97 -39.61 -13.18
C MET A 624 -26.31 -38.12 -13.18
N ASP A 625 -27.51 -37.80 -12.69
CA ASP A 625 -27.89 -36.44 -12.34
C ASP A 625 -27.23 -36.07 -11.00
N LEU A 626 -26.40 -35.03 -11.05
CA LEU A 626 -25.64 -34.56 -9.91
C LEU A 626 -26.25 -33.30 -9.29
N ARG A 627 -27.38 -32.77 -9.78
CA ARG A 627 -27.91 -31.49 -9.28
C ARG A 627 -28.23 -31.49 -7.79
N GLU A 628 -28.68 -32.62 -7.24
CA GLU A 628 -28.94 -32.80 -5.80
C GLU A 628 -27.68 -33.17 -4.98
N VAL A 629 -26.56 -33.47 -5.63
CA VAL A 629 -25.27 -33.73 -4.99
C VAL A 629 -24.70 -32.41 -4.48
N ARG A 630 -23.98 -32.43 -3.35
CA ARG A 630 -23.39 -31.22 -2.75
C ARG A 630 -22.29 -30.62 -3.64
N VAL A 631 -22.21 -29.29 -3.68
CA VAL A 631 -21.31 -28.53 -4.56
C VAL A 631 -19.84 -28.96 -4.50
N GLU A 632 -19.33 -29.34 -3.33
CA GLU A 632 -17.95 -29.79 -3.12
C GLU A 632 -17.68 -31.13 -3.80
N GLN A 633 -18.67 -32.02 -3.77
CA GLN A 633 -18.58 -33.32 -4.41
C GLN A 633 -18.69 -33.19 -5.94
N ARG A 634 -19.56 -32.29 -6.44
CA ARG A 634 -19.66 -31.99 -7.88
C ARG A 634 -18.37 -31.37 -8.41
N ARG A 635 -17.82 -30.38 -7.70
CA ARG A 635 -16.55 -29.74 -8.05
C ARG A 635 -15.37 -30.70 -8.01
N ALA A 636 -15.29 -31.59 -7.01
CA ALA A 636 -14.27 -32.63 -6.97
C ALA A 636 -14.39 -33.62 -8.14
N ALA A 637 -15.61 -33.98 -8.54
CA ALA A 637 -15.84 -34.81 -9.72
C ALA A 637 -15.44 -34.09 -11.02
N LEU A 638 -15.73 -32.79 -11.13
CA LEU A 638 -15.32 -31.95 -12.26
C LEU A 638 -13.81 -31.84 -12.37
N SER A 639 -13.13 -31.50 -11.26
CA SER A 639 -11.68 -31.40 -11.19
C SER A 639 -11.03 -32.72 -11.65
N LYS A 640 -11.53 -33.85 -11.15
CA LYS A 640 -11.06 -35.18 -11.56
C LYS A 640 -11.34 -35.50 -13.03
N ALA A 641 -12.47 -35.07 -13.58
CA ALA A 641 -12.77 -35.25 -15.00
C ALA A 641 -11.81 -34.44 -15.89
N LEU A 642 -11.32 -33.29 -15.39
CA LEU A 642 -10.38 -32.42 -16.10
C LEU A 642 -8.91 -32.81 -15.90
N GLU A 643 -8.55 -33.54 -14.83
CA GLU A 643 -7.20 -34.09 -14.63
C GLU A 643 -6.72 -34.96 -15.81
N ALA A 644 -7.66 -35.55 -16.57
CA ALA A 644 -7.36 -36.35 -17.75
C ALA A 644 -7.02 -35.52 -19.00
N SER A 645 -7.19 -34.19 -18.95
CA SER A 645 -6.92 -33.27 -20.07
C SER A 645 -5.53 -32.66 -19.96
N GLU A 646 -4.72 -32.82 -21.00
CA GLU A 646 -3.46 -32.06 -21.17
C GLU A 646 -3.70 -30.72 -21.89
N ASP A 647 -4.95 -30.43 -22.29
CA ASP A 647 -5.30 -29.26 -23.10
C ASP A 647 -5.47 -27.99 -22.24
N GLU A 648 -4.58 -27.02 -22.45
CA GLU A 648 -4.54 -25.77 -21.68
C GLU A 648 -5.77 -24.86 -21.86
N ILE A 649 -6.61 -25.14 -22.87
CA ILE A 649 -7.83 -24.38 -23.12
C ILE A 649 -8.97 -24.71 -22.16
N LEU A 650 -8.92 -25.87 -21.48
CA LEU A 650 -9.88 -26.23 -20.43
C LEU A 650 -9.24 -25.99 -19.07
N ARG A 651 -9.86 -25.15 -18.25
CA ARG A 651 -9.34 -24.82 -16.92
C ARG A 651 -10.40 -25.07 -15.87
N PHE A 652 -10.02 -25.70 -14.77
CA PHE A 652 -10.89 -25.77 -13.59
C PHE A 652 -10.81 -24.44 -12.81
N SER A 653 -11.95 -23.91 -12.39
CA SER A 653 -12.03 -22.72 -11.54
C SER A 653 -11.84 -23.10 -10.08
N GLU A 654 -10.63 -22.92 -9.54
CA GLU A 654 -10.33 -23.22 -8.13
C GLU A 654 -10.98 -22.23 -7.16
N ASP A 655 -11.33 -22.73 -5.98
CA ASP A 655 -11.79 -21.93 -4.85
C ASP A 655 -10.66 -21.67 -3.85
N PHE A 656 -10.70 -20.49 -3.23
CA PHE A 656 -9.69 -19.98 -2.30
C PHE A 656 -10.08 -20.25 -0.84
N GLY A 657 -9.07 -20.42 0.02
CA GLY A 657 -9.25 -20.76 1.45
C GLY A 657 -9.13 -19.56 2.41
N GLU A 658 -8.82 -18.38 1.88
CA GLU A 658 -8.62 -17.15 2.64
C GLU A 658 -9.92 -16.43 2.98
N GLU A 659 -9.83 -15.44 3.88
CA GLU A 659 -10.97 -14.61 4.28
C GLU A 659 -11.58 -13.85 3.08
N PRO A 660 -12.92 -13.84 2.91
CA PRO A 660 -13.58 -13.30 1.71
C PRO A 660 -13.29 -11.83 1.44
N ASP A 661 -13.12 -11.02 2.49
CA ASP A 661 -12.78 -9.59 2.35
C ASP A 661 -11.35 -9.40 1.83
N ALA A 662 -10.40 -10.26 2.23
CA ALA A 662 -9.03 -10.22 1.72
C ALA A 662 -8.99 -10.67 0.25
N LEU A 663 -9.76 -11.70 -0.11
CA LEU A 663 -9.91 -12.17 -1.49
C LEU A 663 -10.56 -11.11 -2.39
N LEU A 664 -11.62 -10.45 -1.91
CA LEU A 664 -12.31 -9.43 -2.68
C LEU A 664 -11.40 -8.22 -2.92
N ASN A 665 -10.70 -7.76 -1.88
CA ASN A 665 -9.71 -6.69 -1.99
C ASN A 665 -8.60 -7.04 -3.00
N SER A 666 -8.12 -8.29 -2.98
CA SER A 666 -7.10 -8.78 -3.91
C SER A 666 -7.62 -8.84 -5.35
N ALA A 667 -8.83 -9.38 -5.57
CA ALA A 667 -9.49 -9.40 -6.87
C ALA A 667 -9.66 -7.96 -7.43
N CYS A 668 -10.02 -7.01 -6.58
CA CYS A 668 -10.20 -5.62 -6.97
C CYS A 668 -8.89 -4.91 -7.32
N GLN A 669 -7.80 -5.19 -6.59
CA GLN A 669 -6.46 -4.69 -6.92
C GLN A 669 -5.93 -5.27 -8.24
N MET A 670 -6.28 -6.53 -8.53
CA MET A 670 -5.95 -7.21 -9.78
C MET A 670 -6.86 -6.82 -10.96
N LYS A 671 -7.76 -5.83 -10.76
CA LYS A 671 -8.76 -5.37 -11.75
C LYS A 671 -9.68 -6.48 -12.27
N MET A 672 -9.82 -7.59 -11.52
CA MET A 672 -10.79 -8.65 -11.83
C MET A 672 -12.23 -8.14 -11.61
N GLU A 673 -13.22 -8.82 -12.18
CA GLU A 673 -14.61 -8.38 -12.04
C GLU A 673 -15.11 -8.50 -10.59
N GLY A 674 -14.66 -9.54 -9.88
CA GLY A 674 -14.94 -9.77 -8.46
C GLY A 674 -14.84 -11.24 -8.09
N LEU A 675 -15.69 -11.69 -7.15
CA LEU A 675 -15.72 -13.07 -6.66
C LEU A 675 -17.10 -13.71 -6.84
N ILE A 676 -17.09 -15.03 -6.99
CA ILE A 676 -18.26 -15.89 -6.90
C ILE A 676 -18.19 -16.68 -5.60
N GLY A 677 -19.21 -16.57 -4.77
CA GLY A 677 -19.36 -17.38 -3.56
C GLY A 677 -20.36 -18.50 -3.76
N LYS A 678 -20.02 -19.73 -3.36
CA LYS A 678 -20.92 -20.89 -3.35
C LYS A 678 -21.02 -21.42 -1.93
N ARG A 679 -22.25 -21.59 -1.42
CA ARG A 679 -22.47 -22.09 -0.06
C ARG A 679 -22.08 -23.57 0.01
N VAL A 680 -21.26 -23.92 1.00
CA VAL A 680 -20.90 -25.31 1.33
C VAL A 680 -22.18 -26.13 1.57
N GLY A 681 -22.25 -27.30 0.94
CA GLY A 681 -23.39 -28.23 1.00
C GLY A 681 -24.56 -27.93 0.07
N SER A 682 -24.51 -26.88 -0.76
CA SER A 682 -25.62 -26.50 -1.66
C SER A 682 -25.80 -27.42 -2.88
N SER A 683 -27.06 -27.59 -3.30
CA SER A 683 -27.47 -28.24 -4.55
C SER A 683 -27.42 -27.27 -5.74
N TYR A 684 -27.32 -27.79 -6.96
CA TYR A 684 -27.39 -26.99 -8.20
C TYR A 684 -28.85 -26.74 -8.59
N VAL A 685 -29.26 -25.48 -8.73
CA VAL A 685 -30.64 -25.12 -9.10
C VAL A 685 -30.71 -24.28 -10.37
N SER A 686 -31.59 -24.65 -11.30
CA SER A 686 -31.77 -23.95 -12.60
C SER A 686 -32.56 -22.63 -12.50
N ARG A 687 -32.22 -21.78 -11.53
CA ARG A 687 -32.82 -20.45 -11.27
C ARG A 687 -31.82 -19.52 -10.57
N ARG A 688 -32.23 -18.29 -10.28
CA ARG A 688 -31.46 -17.43 -9.37
C ARG A 688 -31.50 -17.99 -7.95
N SER A 689 -30.33 -18.10 -7.33
CA SER A 689 -30.16 -18.70 -6.01
C SER A 689 -29.42 -17.75 -5.07
N GLY A 690 -29.76 -17.84 -3.79
CA GLY A 690 -29.02 -17.18 -2.72
C GLY A 690 -27.79 -17.98 -2.28
N ASP A 691 -27.68 -19.25 -2.66
CA ASP A 691 -26.55 -20.13 -2.33
C ASP A 691 -25.39 -20.02 -3.34
N TRP A 692 -25.62 -19.26 -4.40
CA TRP A 692 -24.62 -18.83 -5.37
C TRP A 692 -24.67 -17.30 -5.44
N ILE A 693 -23.63 -16.63 -4.98
CA ILE A 693 -23.57 -15.17 -4.88
C ILE A 693 -22.44 -14.62 -5.75
N LYS A 694 -22.53 -13.34 -6.09
CA LYS A 694 -21.47 -12.59 -6.75
C LYS A 694 -21.17 -11.30 -5.97
N LEU A 695 -19.89 -11.07 -5.71
CA LEU A 695 -19.33 -9.82 -5.20
C LEU A 695 -18.61 -9.14 -6.36
N LYS A 696 -18.84 -7.85 -6.58
CA LYS A 696 -18.24 -7.12 -7.72
C LYS A 696 -17.31 -6.02 -7.22
N CYS A 697 -16.16 -5.86 -7.87
CA CYS A 697 -15.17 -4.83 -7.56
C CYS A 697 -15.53 -3.44 -8.11
N LYS A 698 -16.25 -3.41 -9.24
CA LYS A 698 -16.67 -2.18 -9.92
C LYS A 698 -18.11 -2.34 -10.42
N ARG A 699 -18.85 -1.23 -10.51
CA ARG A 699 -20.19 -1.23 -11.09
C ARG A 699 -20.09 -1.31 -12.61
N ARG A 700 -20.31 -2.52 -13.12
CA ARG A 700 -20.32 -2.87 -14.55
C ARG A 700 -21.52 -3.76 -14.84
N GLN A 701 -22.28 -3.40 -15.87
CA GLN A 701 -23.47 -4.14 -16.30
C GLN A 701 -23.79 -3.90 -17.78
N GLU A 702 -24.75 -4.65 -18.28
CA GLU A 702 -25.33 -4.48 -19.60
C GLU A 702 -26.40 -3.40 -19.65
N PHE A 703 -26.46 -2.69 -20.77
CA PHE A 703 -27.48 -1.70 -21.10
C PHE A 703 -28.02 -1.96 -22.50
N VAL A 704 -29.28 -1.62 -22.73
CA VAL A 704 -29.88 -1.62 -24.06
C VAL A 704 -29.45 -0.36 -24.81
N VAL A 705 -28.95 -0.49 -26.04
CA VAL A 705 -28.60 0.66 -26.88
C VAL A 705 -29.88 1.18 -27.54
N VAL A 706 -30.29 2.39 -27.19
CA VAL A 706 -31.55 2.99 -27.61
C VAL A 706 -31.38 4.13 -28.63
N GLY A 707 -30.15 4.58 -28.84
CA GLY A 707 -29.83 5.67 -29.76
C GLY A 707 -28.34 5.97 -29.84
N PHE A 708 -27.96 6.94 -30.67
CA PHE A 708 -26.63 7.54 -30.67
C PHE A 708 -26.67 9.04 -30.98
N SER A 709 -25.65 9.78 -30.57
CA SER A 709 -25.53 11.22 -30.88
C SER A 709 -24.60 11.48 -32.07
N GLU A 710 -24.78 12.59 -32.75
CA GLU A 710 -23.82 13.09 -33.75
C GLU A 710 -22.40 13.25 -33.17
N PRO A 711 -21.35 13.06 -34.00
CA PRO A 711 -19.96 13.26 -33.59
C PRO A 711 -19.66 14.73 -33.30
N LYS A 712 -18.67 14.98 -32.42
CA LYS A 712 -18.17 16.33 -32.10
C LYS A 712 -16.64 16.36 -32.16
N GLY A 713 -16.06 17.48 -32.61
CA GLY A 713 -14.61 17.65 -32.71
C GLY A 713 -13.98 16.76 -33.81
N ALA A 714 -12.81 16.17 -33.53
CA ALA A 714 -12.06 15.34 -34.46
C ALA A 714 -12.60 13.89 -34.63
N ARG A 715 -13.70 13.55 -33.95
CA ARG A 715 -14.27 12.19 -33.96
C ARG A 715 -15.12 11.94 -35.21
N SER A 716 -15.02 10.77 -35.82
CA SER A 716 -15.84 10.34 -36.97
C SER A 716 -16.98 9.39 -36.54
N LYS A 717 -18.03 9.28 -37.35
CA LYS A 717 -19.23 8.41 -37.17
C LYS A 717 -20.24 8.85 -36.12
N PHE A 718 -19.99 8.64 -34.82
CA PHE A 718 -20.93 9.00 -33.74
C PHE A 718 -20.21 9.54 -32.49
N GLY A 719 -20.93 10.35 -31.70
CA GLY A 719 -20.40 10.98 -30.49
C GLY A 719 -20.48 10.09 -29.24
N ALA A 720 -21.66 9.53 -28.97
CA ALA A 720 -21.94 8.67 -27.83
C ALA A 720 -23.10 7.71 -28.13
N LEU A 721 -23.12 6.53 -27.49
CA LEU A 721 -24.31 5.66 -27.45
C LEU A 721 -25.25 6.12 -26.34
N LEU A 722 -26.54 6.11 -26.62
CA LEU A 722 -27.60 6.31 -25.64
C LEU A 722 -28.02 4.94 -25.08
N LEU A 723 -28.12 4.87 -23.76
CA LEU A 723 -28.33 3.64 -23.01
C LEU A 723 -29.74 3.62 -22.41
N GLY A 724 -30.27 2.41 -22.20
CA GLY A 724 -31.53 2.18 -21.52
C GLY A 724 -31.53 0.92 -20.67
N LEU A 725 -32.41 0.88 -19.68
CA LEU A 725 -32.67 -0.25 -18.80
C LEU A 725 -34.17 -0.49 -18.69
N HIS A 726 -34.57 -1.76 -18.61
CA HIS A 726 -35.95 -2.10 -18.29
C HIS A 726 -36.22 -1.90 -16.79
N ASP A 727 -37.36 -1.32 -16.46
CA ASP A 727 -37.89 -1.30 -15.11
C ASP A 727 -38.32 -2.72 -14.70
N ALA A 728 -37.90 -3.19 -13.53
CA ALA A 728 -38.17 -4.56 -13.09
C ALA A 728 -39.65 -4.81 -12.78
N ASP A 729 -40.40 -3.76 -12.40
CA ASP A 729 -41.80 -3.86 -12.00
C ASP A 729 -42.74 -3.61 -13.20
N SER A 730 -42.49 -2.53 -13.97
CA SER A 730 -43.35 -2.17 -15.10
C SER A 730 -42.96 -2.82 -16.43
N GLY A 731 -41.70 -3.26 -16.58
CA GLY A 731 -41.15 -3.74 -17.84
C GLY A 731 -40.83 -2.65 -18.86
N ASP A 732 -41.09 -1.38 -18.55
CA ASP A 732 -40.86 -0.25 -19.45
C ASP A 732 -39.38 -0.01 -19.68
N LEU A 733 -38.99 0.31 -20.92
CA LEU A 733 -37.62 0.69 -21.25
C LEU A 733 -37.40 2.17 -20.92
N ARG A 734 -36.49 2.46 -19.99
CA ARG A 734 -36.17 3.82 -19.53
C ARG A 734 -34.80 4.25 -20.01
N TYR A 735 -34.66 5.53 -20.38
CA TYR A 735 -33.36 6.13 -20.70
C TYR A 735 -32.47 6.13 -19.47
N ALA A 736 -31.26 5.59 -19.63
CA ALA A 736 -30.29 5.35 -18.58
C ALA A 736 -28.97 6.09 -18.83
N GLY A 737 -28.97 7.18 -19.60
CA GLY A 737 -27.80 8.02 -19.85
C GLY A 737 -27.07 7.68 -21.16
N LYS A 738 -25.81 8.13 -21.29
CA LYS A 738 -25.01 7.97 -22.51
C LYS A 738 -23.56 7.63 -22.20
N VAL A 739 -22.90 6.94 -23.14
CA VAL A 739 -21.49 6.56 -23.06
C VAL A 739 -20.74 7.02 -24.32
N GLY A 740 -19.69 7.83 -24.12
CA GLY A 740 -18.93 8.46 -25.21
C GLY A 740 -17.41 8.20 -25.15
N THR A 741 -16.96 7.33 -24.26
CA THR A 741 -15.57 6.94 -24.04
C THR A 741 -15.46 5.42 -24.12
N GLY A 742 -14.27 4.87 -24.41
CA GLY A 742 -14.07 3.42 -24.59
C GLY A 742 -14.15 2.93 -26.05
N PHE A 743 -14.23 3.84 -27.02
CA PHE A 743 -14.25 3.51 -28.45
C PHE A 743 -12.92 3.87 -29.13
N ASN A 744 -12.40 2.98 -29.97
CA ASN A 744 -11.35 3.28 -30.95
C ASN A 744 -11.94 3.41 -32.37
N GLU A 745 -11.14 3.82 -33.36
CA GLU A 745 -11.63 4.11 -34.72
C GLU A 745 -12.23 2.88 -35.43
N ALA A 746 -11.63 1.70 -35.24
CA ALA A 746 -12.15 0.44 -35.77
C ALA A 746 -13.52 0.09 -35.14
N THR A 747 -13.62 0.14 -33.81
CA THR A 747 -14.85 -0.13 -33.07
C THR A 747 -15.95 0.88 -33.40
N LEU A 748 -15.63 2.17 -33.57
CA LEU A 748 -16.60 3.19 -34.01
C LEU A 748 -17.20 2.84 -35.37
N THR A 749 -16.37 2.36 -36.30
CA THR A 749 -16.81 2.00 -37.65
C THR A 749 -17.70 0.76 -37.64
N THR A 750 -17.28 -0.30 -36.94
CA THR A 750 -18.05 -1.55 -36.82
C THR A 750 -19.39 -1.33 -36.15
N ILE A 751 -19.41 -0.64 -35.00
CA ILE A 751 -20.66 -0.36 -34.26
C ILE A 751 -21.58 0.50 -35.12
N TYR A 752 -21.08 1.57 -35.73
CA TYR A 752 -21.90 2.44 -36.57
C TYR A 752 -22.62 1.68 -37.70
N GLY A 753 -21.93 0.72 -38.33
CA GLY A 753 -22.56 -0.17 -39.32
C GLY A 753 -23.72 -1.01 -38.79
N GLN A 754 -23.70 -1.38 -37.49
CA GLN A 754 -24.80 -2.07 -36.82
C GLN A 754 -25.94 -1.12 -36.39
N LEU A 755 -25.63 0.15 -36.08
CA LEU A 755 -26.63 1.13 -35.65
C LEU A 755 -27.50 1.62 -36.81
N VAL A 756 -26.90 1.94 -37.97
CA VAL A 756 -27.61 2.57 -39.11
C VAL A 756 -28.86 1.79 -39.58
N PRO A 757 -28.84 0.45 -39.73
CA PRO A 757 -30.03 -0.31 -40.14
C PRO A 757 -31.17 -0.31 -39.12
N LEU A 758 -30.90 0.08 -37.87
CA LEU A 758 -31.85 0.02 -36.76
C LEU A 758 -32.52 1.37 -36.47
N GLU A 759 -32.23 2.41 -37.26
CA GLU A 759 -32.74 3.76 -37.02
C GLU A 759 -34.26 3.87 -37.15
N VAL A 760 -34.87 4.59 -36.21
CA VAL A 760 -36.32 4.84 -36.13
C VAL A 760 -36.61 6.30 -35.81
N LYS A 761 -37.80 6.78 -36.22
CA LYS A 761 -38.17 8.19 -36.05
C LYS A 761 -38.56 8.58 -34.61
N LYS A 762 -38.91 7.62 -33.76
CA LYS A 762 -39.40 7.86 -32.39
C LYS A 762 -38.54 7.12 -31.38
N ALA A 763 -38.32 7.75 -30.23
CA ALA A 763 -37.61 7.14 -29.11
C ALA A 763 -38.37 5.90 -28.60
N ALA A 764 -37.63 4.82 -28.34
CA ALA A 764 -38.18 3.58 -27.76
C ALA A 764 -38.27 3.61 -26.22
N VAL A 765 -37.80 4.69 -25.60
CA VAL A 765 -37.79 4.89 -24.15
C VAL A 765 -38.98 5.73 -23.69
N VAL A 766 -39.50 5.45 -22.49
CA VAL A 766 -40.64 6.20 -21.91
C VAL A 766 -40.28 7.59 -21.38
N ASN A 767 -38.99 7.84 -21.12
CA ASN A 767 -38.45 9.10 -20.61
C ASN A 767 -37.26 9.59 -21.46
N PRO A 768 -37.47 9.92 -22.75
CA PRO A 768 -36.37 10.39 -23.59
C PRO A 768 -35.74 11.67 -23.03
N PRO A 769 -34.41 11.87 -23.20
CA PRO A 769 -33.74 13.12 -22.84
C PRO A 769 -34.41 14.32 -23.52
N THR A 770 -34.45 15.46 -22.84
CA THR A 770 -35.09 16.70 -23.30
C THR A 770 -34.07 17.85 -23.40
N GLY A 771 -34.46 18.95 -24.06
CA GLY A 771 -33.60 20.13 -24.20
C GLY A 771 -32.37 19.90 -25.07
N PHE A 772 -31.21 20.44 -24.65
CA PHE A 772 -29.97 20.37 -25.43
C PHE A 772 -29.46 18.92 -25.62
N GLU A 773 -29.82 18.00 -24.71
CA GLU A 773 -29.41 16.60 -24.80
C GLU A 773 -30.20 15.80 -25.85
N ALA A 774 -31.35 16.31 -26.31
CA ALA A 774 -32.13 15.70 -27.38
C ALA A 774 -31.64 16.12 -28.79
N LYS A 775 -30.79 17.16 -28.88
CA LYS A 775 -30.38 17.75 -30.16
C LYS A 775 -29.30 16.89 -30.83
N GLY A 776 -29.56 16.45 -32.06
CA GLY A 776 -28.64 15.61 -32.83
C GLY A 776 -28.60 14.15 -32.37
N VAL A 777 -29.71 13.63 -31.83
CA VAL A 777 -29.87 12.23 -31.41
C VAL A 777 -30.61 11.43 -32.48
N HIS A 778 -30.06 10.28 -32.83
CA HIS A 778 -30.67 9.27 -33.69
C HIS A 778 -31.20 8.13 -32.82
N TRP A 779 -32.48 7.79 -32.96
CA TRP A 779 -33.13 6.74 -32.16
C TRP A 779 -33.04 5.40 -32.87
N LEU A 780 -32.89 4.32 -32.09
CA LEU A 780 -32.73 2.96 -32.61
C LEU A 780 -33.81 2.01 -32.09
N LYS A 781 -34.06 0.94 -32.83
CA LYS A 781 -34.77 -0.23 -32.29
C LYS A 781 -33.94 -0.82 -31.14
N PRO A 782 -34.54 -1.07 -29.95
CA PRO A 782 -33.81 -1.48 -28.74
C PRO A 782 -33.48 -2.98 -28.75
N VAL A 783 -32.62 -3.40 -29.68
CA VAL A 783 -32.22 -4.81 -29.87
C VAL A 783 -30.75 -5.07 -29.55
N LEU A 784 -29.91 -4.04 -29.64
CA LEU A 784 -28.47 -4.15 -29.35
C LEU A 784 -28.19 -3.90 -27.88
N LEU A 785 -27.24 -4.64 -27.31
CA LEU A 785 -26.80 -4.46 -25.92
C LEU A 785 -25.36 -3.99 -25.89
N ALA A 786 -25.04 -3.13 -24.93
CA ALA A 786 -23.69 -2.66 -24.66
C ALA A 786 -23.35 -2.92 -23.20
N GLU A 787 -22.14 -3.42 -22.97
CA GLU A 787 -21.59 -3.54 -21.64
C GLU A 787 -20.81 -2.28 -21.28
N VAL A 788 -21.11 -1.73 -20.10
CA VAL A 788 -20.64 -0.43 -19.67
C VAL A 788 -20.19 -0.50 -18.22
N ALA A 789 -18.99 0.00 -17.95
CA ALA A 789 -18.53 0.30 -16.61
C ALA A 789 -18.89 1.74 -16.27
N PHE A 790 -19.36 1.98 -15.06
CA PHE A 790 -19.84 3.29 -14.62
C PHE A 790 -19.56 3.48 -13.13
N ALA A 791 -19.46 4.73 -12.68
CA ALA A 791 -19.24 5.04 -11.27
C ALA A 791 -20.53 4.85 -10.45
N GLU A 792 -21.65 5.34 -10.97
CA GLU A 792 -22.97 5.25 -10.32
C GLU A 792 -24.11 5.37 -11.33
N ILE A 793 -25.30 4.91 -10.96
CA ILE A 793 -26.58 5.25 -11.62
C ILE A 793 -27.25 6.31 -10.74
N THR A 794 -27.65 7.44 -11.33
CA THR A 794 -28.31 8.53 -10.61
C THR A 794 -29.72 8.14 -10.16
N LYS A 795 -30.33 8.95 -9.29
CA LYS A 795 -31.72 8.74 -8.87
C LYS A 795 -32.73 8.85 -10.01
N GLU A 796 -32.37 9.55 -11.08
CA GLU A 796 -33.13 9.65 -12.33
C GLU A 796 -32.91 8.43 -13.26
N GLY A 797 -32.12 7.44 -12.82
CA GLY A 797 -31.86 6.19 -13.54
C GLY A 797 -30.72 6.27 -14.56
N SER A 798 -29.91 7.34 -14.58
CA SER A 798 -28.86 7.54 -15.60
C SER A 798 -27.45 7.21 -15.13
N VAL A 799 -26.63 6.56 -15.95
CA VAL A 799 -25.23 6.26 -15.61
C VAL A 799 -24.34 7.50 -15.61
N ARG A 800 -23.34 7.53 -14.71
CA ARG A 800 -22.28 8.55 -14.64
C ARG A 800 -20.90 7.94 -14.77
N HIS A 801 -20.00 8.68 -15.43
CA HIS A 801 -18.64 8.22 -15.77
C HIS A 801 -18.64 6.88 -16.52
N ALA A 802 -19.58 6.74 -17.45
CA ALA A 802 -19.74 5.55 -18.26
C ALA A 802 -18.56 5.40 -19.24
N VAL A 803 -18.01 4.20 -19.32
CA VAL A 803 -16.99 3.77 -20.28
C VAL A 803 -17.49 2.51 -20.97
N PHE A 804 -17.47 2.53 -22.30
CA PHE A 804 -17.90 1.39 -23.13
C PHE A 804 -16.85 0.27 -23.07
N HIS A 805 -17.30 -0.97 -22.91
CA HIS A 805 -16.44 -2.16 -22.92
C HIS A 805 -16.67 -3.04 -24.16
N GLY A 806 -17.92 -3.27 -24.55
CA GLY A 806 -18.21 -4.18 -25.67
C GLY A 806 -19.69 -4.34 -25.98
N MET A 807 -20.02 -4.93 -27.13
CA MET A 807 -21.40 -5.21 -27.58
C MET A 807 -21.87 -6.61 -27.18
N ARG A 808 -23.06 -6.77 -26.59
CA ARG A 808 -23.58 -8.09 -26.20
C ARG A 808 -24.72 -8.56 -27.09
N ASN A 809 -24.69 -9.84 -27.43
CA ASN A 809 -25.70 -10.53 -28.25
C ASN A 809 -26.16 -11.86 -27.62
N ASP A 810 -25.69 -12.17 -26.42
CA ASP A 810 -25.94 -13.41 -25.69
C ASP A 810 -27.16 -13.33 -24.75
N LYS A 811 -27.82 -12.17 -24.68
CA LYS A 811 -28.99 -11.90 -23.82
C LYS A 811 -30.09 -11.19 -24.59
N PRO A 812 -31.38 -11.45 -24.33
CA PRO A 812 -32.47 -10.68 -24.91
C PRO A 812 -32.57 -9.32 -24.23
N ALA A 813 -32.78 -8.25 -25.00
CA ALA A 813 -32.86 -6.88 -24.47
C ALA A 813 -33.89 -6.69 -23.34
N ARG A 814 -35.03 -7.37 -23.44
CA ARG A 814 -36.10 -7.33 -22.42
C ARG A 814 -35.69 -7.86 -21.04
N SER A 815 -34.58 -8.59 -20.94
CA SER A 815 -34.09 -9.13 -19.67
C SER A 815 -33.08 -8.22 -18.95
N ILE A 816 -32.72 -7.09 -19.58
CA ILE A 816 -31.72 -6.16 -19.06
C ILE A 816 -32.39 -5.14 -18.15
N ILE A 817 -32.38 -5.44 -16.86
CA ILE A 817 -32.87 -4.59 -15.76
C ILE A 817 -31.69 -4.08 -14.93
N GLU A 818 -31.91 -3.08 -14.08
CA GLU A 818 -30.90 -2.58 -13.14
C GLU A 818 -30.47 -3.67 -12.14
N GLU A 819 -29.18 -4.03 -12.10
CA GLU A 819 -28.65 -4.92 -11.07
C GLU A 819 -28.52 -4.17 -9.72
N ARG A 820 -29.32 -4.57 -8.73
CA ARG A 820 -29.25 -4.06 -7.35
C ARG A 820 -28.69 -5.12 -6.41
N PRO A 821 -27.70 -4.78 -5.57
CA PRO A 821 -27.17 -5.73 -4.59
C PRO A 821 -28.20 -5.97 -3.47
N VAL A 822 -28.21 -7.20 -2.95
CA VAL A 822 -29.06 -7.60 -1.82
C VAL A 822 -28.20 -7.62 -0.54
N PRO A 823 -28.73 -7.22 0.64
CA PRO A 823 -28.00 -7.29 1.91
C PRO A 823 -27.57 -8.73 2.27
N ALA A 824 -26.46 -8.86 3.01
CA ALA A 824 -25.78 -10.12 3.29
C ALA A 824 -26.53 -11.12 4.23
N GLU A 825 -27.76 -10.82 4.66
CA GLU A 825 -28.59 -11.76 5.43
C GLU A 825 -29.24 -12.84 4.54
N ILE A 826 -28.42 -13.71 3.94
CA ILE A 826 -28.89 -14.91 3.24
C ILE A 826 -28.40 -16.11 4.04
N GLY A 827 -29.19 -16.59 5.01
CA GLY A 827 -28.72 -17.68 5.86
C GLY A 827 -29.68 -18.28 6.89
N LYS A 828 -30.98 -17.97 6.88
CA LYS A 828 -31.95 -18.70 7.72
C LYS A 828 -32.79 -19.66 6.88
N PRO A 829 -32.79 -20.97 7.18
CA PRO A 829 -33.66 -21.93 6.50
C PRO A 829 -35.12 -21.51 6.67
N THR A 830 -35.85 -21.48 5.56
CA THR A 830 -37.27 -21.20 5.48
C THR A 830 -38.08 -22.20 6.31
N LYS A 831 -38.62 -21.75 7.45
CA LYS A 831 -39.73 -22.46 8.11
C LYS A 831 -41.00 -22.23 7.29
N ARG A 832 -41.69 -23.33 6.98
CA ARG A 832 -42.97 -23.43 6.26
C ARG A 832 -43.99 -22.36 6.69
N PRO A 833 -44.85 -21.88 5.77
CA PRO A 833 -45.77 -20.78 6.04
C PRO A 833 -46.84 -21.22 7.05
N ARG A 834 -46.94 -20.51 8.17
CA ARG A 834 -48.11 -20.57 9.06
C ARG A 834 -49.06 -19.41 8.70
N GLN A 835 -50.33 -19.77 8.59
CA GLN A 835 -51.46 -18.91 8.20
C GLN A 835 -51.58 -17.63 9.04
N PRO A 836 -52.12 -16.54 8.48
CA PRO A 836 -52.31 -15.28 9.20
C PRO A 836 -53.51 -15.39 10.15
N VAL A 837 -53.27 -15.20 11.44
CA VAL A 837 -54.33 -14.94 12.42
C VAL A 837 -54.41 -13.43 12.62
N LYS A 838 -55.61 -12.89 12.38
CA LYS A 838 -55.99 -11.50 12.62
C LYS A 838 -55.78 -11.10 14.08
N ALA A 839 -55.18 -9.94 14.31
CA ALA A 839 -55.33 -9.21 15.57
C ALA A 839 -55.51 -7.71 15.29
N THR A 840 -56.78 -7.36 15.33
CA THR A 840 -57.44 -6.10 15.69
C THR A 840 -56.60 -4.94 16.24
N THR A 841 -56.84 -3.80 15.59
CA THR A 841 -56.85 -2.41 16.08
C THR A 841 -57.13 -2.21 17.58
N THR A 842 -56.33 -1.37 18.23
CA THR A 842 -56.81 -0.38 19.20
C THR A 842 -56.01 0.92 19.12
N LYS A 843 -56.75 2.01 18.99
CA LYS A 843 -56.28 3.41 19.06
C LYS A 843 -55.97 3.77 20.51
N GLY A 844 -54.93 4.58 20.70
CA GLY A 844 -54.72 5.40 21.89
C GLY A 844 -53.92 6.65 21.51
N ALA A 845 -54.61 7.79 21.34
CA ALA A 845 -54.01 9.13 21.36
C ALA A 845 -53.45 9.39 22.79
N VAL A 846 -52.48 10.27 23.05
CA VAL A 846 -52.55 11.74 22.99
C VAL A 846 -51.13 12.30 23.07
N GLY A 847 -50.89 13.47 22.45
CA GLY A 847 -49.81 14.36 22.90
C GLY A 847 -49.08 15.14 21.81
N ALA A 848 -49.78 16.01 21.08
CA ALA A 848 -49.14 17.05 20.26
C ALA A 848 -48.66 18.20 21.17
N ALA A 849 -47.39 18.57 21.03
CA ALA A 849 -46.87 19.87 21.46
C ALA A 849 -46.28 20.57 20.21
N ALA A 850 -46.86 21.72 19.86
CA ALA A 850 -46.35 22.69 18.89
C ALA A 850 -45.10 23.38 19.45
N THR A 851 -44.06 23.76 18.69
CA THR A 851 -43.91 24.86 17.70
C THR A 851 -42.50 24.77 17.05
N PRO A 852 -42.08 25.60 16.06
CA PRO A 852 -42.80 26.44 15.09
C PRO A 852 -42.44 26.09 13.62
N ALA A 853 -43.22 26.63 12.68
CA ALA A 853 -42.98 26.49 11.25
C ALA A 853 -41.86 27.41 10.74
N THR A 854 -40.90 26.90 9.98
CA THR A 854 -40.34 27.58 8.78
C THR A 854 -39.62 26.60 7.81
N SER A 855 -39.99 26.72 6.53
CA SER A 855 -39.35 26.19 5.30
C SER A 855 -39.45 24.69 4.94
N SER A 856 -40.66 24.29 4.56
CA SER A 856 -41.02 23.08 3.83
C SER A 856 -40.58 23.09 2.35
N LYS A 857 -39.26 23.03 2.04
CA LYS A 857 -38.79 22.90 0.64
C LYS A 857 -37.70 21.87 0.35
N ILE A 858 -37.02 21.28 1.34
CA ILE A 858 -35.96 20.30 1.04
C ILE A 858 -36.46 18.87 1.26
N ARG A 859 -36.52 18.10 0.16
CA ARG A 859 -36.80 16.67 0.20
C ARG A 859 -35.56 15.91 0.68
N LEU A 860 -35.58 15.43 1.92
CA LEU A 860 -34.59 14.48 2.42
C LEU A 860 -34.85 13.09 1.81
N THR A 861 -33.92 12.56 1.03
CA THR A 861 -34.02 11.21 0.44
C THR A 861 -33.24 10.20 1.26
N HIS A 862 -33.78 8.99 1.40
CA HIS A 862 -33.28 7.95 2.30
C HIS A 862 -33.09 8.47 3.74
N PRO A 863 -34.13 9.10 4.35
CA PRO A 863 -34.05 9.60 5.72
C PRO A 863 -33.64 8.51 6.73
N GLU A 864 -34.12 7.28 6.53
CA GLU A 864 -33.84 6.11 7.36
C GLU A 864 -32.41 5.53 7.19
N ARG A 865 -31.62 6.03 6.24
CA ARG A 865 -30.25 5.54 6.02
C ARG A 865 -29.43 5.72 7.27
N VAL A 866 -28.90 4.62 7.81
CA VAL A 866 -27.97 4.64 8.95
C VAL A 866 -26.66 5.31 8.52
N ILE A 867 -26.22 6.30 9.30
CA ILE A 867 -24.95 7.03 9.12
C ILE A 867 -23.91 6.64 10.19
N ASP A 868 -24.38 6.11 11.33
CA ASP A 868 -23.59 5.53 12.40
C ASP A 868 -24.17 4.15 12.77
N PRO A 869 -23.52 3.05 12.34
CA PRO A 869 -23.97 1.70 12.67
C PRO A 869 -24.02 1.41 14.17
N THR A 870 -23.11 1.99 14.96
CA THR A 870 -23.02 1.67 16.39
C THR A 870 -24.14 2.30 17.20
N SER A 871 -24.45 3.58 16.95
CA SER A 871 -25.56 4.26 17.63
C SER A 871 -26.91 4.12 16.92
N GLY A 872 -26.93 3.49 15.75
CA GLY A 872 -28.09 3.40 14.85
C GLY A 872 -28.57 4.77 14.34
N ALA A 873 -27.76 5.82 14.45
CA ALA A 873 -28.16 7.15 14.02
C ALA A 873 -28.34 7.20 12.50
N THR A 874 -29.42 7.82 12.07
CA THR A 874 -29.84 7.92 10.67
C THR A 874 -29.55 9.28 10.08
N LYS A 875 -29.62 9.37 8.75
CA LYS A 875 -29.53 10.64 8.02
C LYS A 875 -30.62 11.62 8.46
N ARG A 876 -31.80 11.12 8.80
CA ARG A 876 -32.88 11.92 9.39
C ARG A 876 -32.49 12.45 10.77
N ASP A 877 -31.95 11.61 11.64
CA ASP A 877 -31.50 12.07 12.97
C ASP A 877 -30.48 13.22 12.86
N LEU A 878 -29.55 13.14 11.90
CA LEU A 878 -28.58 14.21 11.65
C LEU A 878 -29.22 15.47 11.06
N ALA A 879 -30.18 15.33 10.14
CA ALA A 879 -30.90 16.47 9.58
C ALA A 879 -31.75 17.17 10.65
N ASP A 880 -32.49 16.40 11.44
CA ASP A 880 -33.33 16.88 12.53
C ASP A 880 -32.47 17.53 13.63
N TYR A 881 -31.30 16.95 13.92
CA TYR A 881 -30.28 17.57 14.77
C TYR A 881 -29.92 18.96 14.25
N TYR A 882 -29.43 19.07 13.01
CA TYR A 882 -28.99 20.34 12.44
C TYR A 882 -30.09 21.39 12.33
N ILE A 883 -31.34 20.97 12.06
CA ILE A 883 -32.51 21.83 12.11
C ILE A 883 -32.73 22.34 13.53
N SER A 884 -32.67 21.45 14.52
CA SER A 884 -32.94 21.81 15.92
C SER A 884 -31.92 22.77 16.54
N ILE A 885 -30.68 22.78 16.04
CA ILE A 885 -29.59 23.64 16.54
C ILE A 885 -29.22 24.76 15.56
N SER A 886 -30.01 25.00 14.52
CA SER A 886 -29.66 25.94 13.45
C SER A 886 -29.44 27.37 13.94
N GLU A 887 -30.19 27.80 14.97
CA GLU A 887 -30.03 29.12 15.60
C GLU A 887 -28.66 29.32 16.24
N TRP A 888 -28.05 28.23 16.72
CA TRP A 888 -26.72 28.22 17.33
C TRP A 888 -25.60 28.03 16.30
N LEU A 889 -25.81 27.19 15.30
CA LEU A 889 -24.80 26.84 14.28
C LEU A 889 -24.67 27.87 13.16
N LEU A 890 -25.78 28.39 12.62
CA LEU A 890 -25.73 29.28 11.46
C LEU A 890 -24.91 30.56 11.71
N PRO A 891 -24.95 31.20 12.88
CA PRO A 891 -24.05 32.33 13.19
C PRO A 891 -22.56 31.98 13.07
N GLN A 892 -22.20 30.71 13.31
CA GLN A 892 -20.81 30.23 13.23
C GLN A 892 -20.37 29.91 11.79
N LEU A 893 -21.33 29.64 10.90
CA LEU A 893 -21.11 29.41 9.46
C LEU A 893 -21.22 30.68 8.61
N ALA A 894 -21.95 31.69 9.12
CA ALA A 894 -22.32 32.87 8.37
C ALA A 894 -21.13 33.54 7.68
N ASN A 895 -21.23 33.65 6.35
CA ASN A 895 -20.26 34.25 5.44
C ASN A 895 -18.86 33.62 5.51
N ARG A 896 -18.69 32.43 6.08
CA ARG A 896 -17.40 31.73 6.10
C ARG A 896 -17.34 30.66 5.03
N PRO A 897 -16.30 30.63 4.19
CA PRO A 897 -16.08 29.50 3.30
C PRO A 897 -16.03 28.19 4.08
N VAL A 898 -16.78 27.20 3.60
CA VAL A 898 -16.94 25.90 4.26
C VAL A 898 -16.40 24.78 3.37
N ALA A 899 -15.68 23.86 3.99
CA ALA A 899 -15.36 22.55 3.45
C ALA A 899 -16.26 21.49 4.10
N LEU A 900 -16.78 20.58 3.29
CA LEU A 900 -17.75 19.56 3.70
C LEU A 900 -17.05 18.21 3.80
N VAL A 901 -17.27 17.46 4.88
CA VAL A 901 -16.94 16.02 4.91
C VAL A 901 -18.21 15.26 4.67
N ARG A 902 -18.27 14.56 3.54
CA ARG A 902 -19.44 13.81 3.11
C ARG A 902 -19.22 12.32 3.32
N ALA A 903 -20.24 11.66 3.85
CA ALA A 903 -20.26 10.23 4.12
C ALA A 903 -21.55 9.62 3.50
N PRO A 904 -21.57 9.40 2.16
CA PRO A 904 -22.73 8.89 1.43
C PRO A 904 -23.22 7.53 1.93
N GLU A 905 -22.33 6.72 2.50
CA GLU A 905 -22.62 5.38 3.05
C GLU A 905 -22.57 5.37 4.59
N GLY A 906 -22.37 6.53 5.24
CA GLY A 906 -22.12 6.63 6.68
C GLY A 906 -20.63 6.72 6.97
N PHE A 907 -20.24 7.02 8.21
CA PHE A 907 -18.82 7.32 8.49
C PHE A 907 -17.90 6.09 8.44
N ALA A 908 -18.45 4.87 8.43
CA ALA A 908 -17.70 3.63 8.28
C ALA A 908 -17.26 3.36 6.81
N GLY A 909 -17.87 4.06 5.85
CA GLY A 909 -17.48 4.03 4.43
C GLY A 909 -16.48 5.14 4.07
N GLU A 910 -16.35 5.42 2.77
CA GLU A 910 -15.45 6.47 2.28
C GLU A 910 -15.90 7.88 2.72
N LEU A 911 -14.93 8.69 3.18
CA LEU A 911 -15.13 10.07 3.57
C LEU A 911 -14.60 11.02 2.49
N PHE A 912 -15.48 11.87 1.95
CA PHE A 912 -15.12 12.83 0.92
C PHE A 912 -14.92 14.22 1.52
N PHE A 913 -13.68 14.72 1.51
CA PHE A 913 -13.37 16.09 1.91
C PHE A 913 -13.52 17.04 0.70
N GLN A 914 -14.62 17.80 0.65
CA GLN A 914 -15.00 18.63 -0.48
C GLN A 914 -14.84 20.13 -0.16
N LYS A 915 -13.95 20.82 -0.89
CA LYS A 915 -13.75 22.28 -0.79
C LYS A 915 -14.45 23.10 -1.87
N ASN A 916 -14.93 22.48 -2.95
CA ASN A 916 -15.43 23.16 -4.15
C ASN A 916 -16.89 22.80 -4.51
N ALA A 917 -17.60 23.74 -5.15
CA ALA A 917 -19.01 23.60 -5.53
C ALA A 917 -19.26 23.07 -6.97
N ASP A 918 -18.21 22.96 -7.80
CA ASP A 918 -18.28 22.94 -9.29
C ASP A 918 -19.13 21.83 -9.95
N ARG A 919 -19.64 20.82 -9.24
CA ARG A 919 -20.40 19.69 -9.83
C ARG A 919 -21.61 19.19 -9.03
N LEU A 920 -21.90 19.78 -7.87
CA LEU A 920 -23.02 19.38 -7.01
C LEU A 920 -23.95 20.57 -6.77
N ALA A 921 -25.20 20.46 -7.25
CA ALA A 921 -26.25 21.41 -6.89
C ALA A 921 -26.73 21.13 -5.46
N ILE A 922 -26.10 21.77 -4.46
CA ILE A 922 -26.59 21.77 -3.09
C ILE A 922 -27.67 22.86 -2.99
N PRO A 923 -28.94 22.53 -2.67
CA PRO A 923 -30.00 23.53 -2.54
C PRO A 923 -29.63 24.61 -1.52
N GLY A 924 -29.88 25.87 -1.86
CA GLY A 924 -29.65 27.02 -0.97
C GLY A 924 -28.18 27.43 -0.79
N ILE A 925 -27.20 26.69 -1.31
CA ILE A 925 -25.78 27.02 -1.14
C ILE A 925 -25.38 28.25 -1.96
N GLU A 926 -24.66 29.16 -1.32
CA GLU A 926 -24.08 30.32 -1.99
C GLU A 926 -22.65 29.99 -2.43
N THR A 927 -22.26 30.44 -3.62
CA THR A 927 -20.93 30.17 -4.20
C THR A 927 -20.12 31.44 -4.35
N MET A 928 -18.84 31.39 -3.96
CA MET A 928 -17.87 32.46 -4.19
C MET A 928 -17.06 32.20 -5.48
N GLY A 929 -16.63 33.28 -6.15
CA GLY A 929 -15.82 33.21 -7.38
C GLY A 929 -14.46 32.53 -7.20
N LYS A 930 -13.85 32.06 -8.29
CA LYS A 930 -12.59 31.28 -8.30
C LYS A 930 -11.35 32.09 -7.92
N GLU A 931 -11.48 33.40 -7.83
CA GLU A 931 -10.41 34.39 -7.76
C GLU A 931 -9.49 34.21 -6.54
N TYR A 932 -9.99 33.65 -5.44
CA TYR A 932 -9.26 33.52 -4.17
C TYR A 932 -8.86 32.10 -3.78
N THR A 933 -9.52 31.07 -4.33
CA THR A 933 -9.30 29.67 -3.92
C THR A 933 -8.90 28.73 -5.06
N GLY A 934 -8.75 29.26 -6.28
CA GLY A 934 -8.53 28.47 -7.50
C GLY A 934 -9.76 27.69 -7.98
N HIS A 935 -10.80 27.58 -7.13
CA HIS A 935 -12.07 26.90 -7.38
C HIS A 935 -13.24 27.71 -6.73
N PRO A 936 -14.52 27.42 -7.01
CA PRO A 936 -15.61 28.10 -6.33
C PRO A 936 -15.76 27.61 -4.88
N GLY A 937 -15.64 28.53 -3.92
CA GLY A 937 -15.88 28.25 -2.51
C GLY A 937 -17.37 28.16 -2.18
N MET A 938 -17.73 27.43 -1.12
CA MET A 938 -19.10 27.23 -0.66
C MET A 938 -19.39 28.05 0.60
N LEU A 939 -20.58 28.64 0.69
CA LEU A 939 -21.09 29.35 1.87
C LEU A 939 -22.45 28.75 2.29
N ILE A 940 -22.61 28.50 3.59
CA ILE A 940 -23.85 28.02 4.20
C ILE A 940 -24.38 29.14 5.11
N ASN A 941 -25.27 29.98 4.57
CA ASN A 941 -25.78 31.18 5.23
C ASN A 941 -27.23 31.03 5.73
N ASN A 942 -27.89 29.93 5.39
CA ASN A 942 -29.30 29.72 5.69
C ASN A 942 -29.58 28.23 5.97
N LEU A 943 -30.76 27.97 6.56
CA LEU A 943 -31.19 26.61 6.91
C LEU A 943 -31.34 25.70 5.67
N GLU A 944 -31.71 26.27 4.53
CA GLU A 944 -31.85 25.54 3.27
C GLU A 944 -30.50 24.96 2.83
N ALA A 945 -29.45 25.78 2.79
CA ALA A 945 -28.08 25.35 2.51
C ALA A 945 -27.58 24.28 3.48
N LEU A 946 -27.90 24.43 4.77
CA LEU A 946 -27.47 23.51 5.82
C LEU A 946 -28.11 22.12 5.65
N VAL A 947 -29.44 22.07 5.53
CA VAL A 947 -30.16 20.81 5.32
C VAL A 947 -29.88 20.23 3.93
N GLY A 948 -29.69 21.08 2.92
CA GLY A 948 -29.25 20.69 1.58
C GLY A 948 -27.89 19.99 1.62
N SER A 949 -26.97 20.45 2.46
CA SER A 949 -25.66 19.82 2.66
C SER A 949 -25.81 18.42 3.27
N VAL A 950 -26.64 18.26 4.31
CA VAL A 950 -26.95 16.96 4.93
C VAL A 950 -27.64 16.02 3.92
N GLN A 951 -28.51 16.55 3.08
CA GLN A 951 -29.15 15.80 1.99
C GLN A 951 -28.11 15.24 1.01
N MET A 952 -27.02 15.97 0.75
CA MET A 952 -25.87 15.50 -0.02
C MET A 952 -24.88 14.66 0.81
N SER A 953 -25.30 14.21 1.98
CA SER A 953 -24.57 13.34 2.92
C SER A 953 -23.40 14.01 3.62
N THR A 954 -23.41 15.34 3.76
CA THR A 954 -22.46 16.04 4.62
C THR A 954 -22.73 15.71 6.09
N ILE A 955 -21.69 15.33 6.81
CA ILE A 955 -21.71 15.14 8.27
C ILE A 955 -20.86 16.21 8.96
N GLU A 956 -19.63 16.47 8.51
CA GLU A 956 -18.79 17.49 9.12
C GLU A 956 -18.77 18.80 8.31
N LEU A 957 -18.77 19.93 9.03
CA LEU A 957 -18.70 21.28 8.48
C LEU A 957 -17.43 21.96 8.98
N HIS A 958 -16.49 22.28 8.09
CA HIS A 958 -15.21 22.89 8.45
C HIS A 958 -15.10 24.30 7.87
N THR A 959 -14.91 25.32 8.72
CA THR A 959 -14.88 26.72 8.30
C THR A 959 -13.46 27.26 8.20
N TRP A 960 -13.28 28.23 7.30
CA TRP A 960 -12.08 29.06 7.23
C TRP A 960 -12.01 30.04 8.40
N ASN A 961 -10.83 30.65 8.58
CA ASN A 961 -10.58 31.68 9.60
C ASN A 961 -10.79 33.13 9.09
N ALA A 962 -11.45 33.27 7.94
CA ALA A 962 -11.87 34.55 7.37
C ALA A 962 -13.33 34.47 6.89
N VAL A 963 -13.91 35.62 6.59
CA VAL A 963 -15.27 35.75 6.02
C VAL A 963 -15.19 36.23 4.58
N SER A 964 -16.21 35.93 3.79
CA SER A 964 -16.32 36.23 2.36
C SER A 964 -16.14 37.71 2.01
N LYS A 965 -16.48 38.61 2.95
CA LYS A 965 -16.33 40.06 2.79
C LYS A 965 -14.86 40.53 2.75
N ASP A 966 -13.98 39.86 3.49
CA ASP A 966 -12.53 40.16 3.51
C ASP A 966 -11.79 38.83 3.73
N LEU A 967 -11.58 38.10 2.62
CA LEU A 967 -10.92 36.79 2.65
C LEU A 967 -9.42 36.87 2.86
N GLU A 968 -8.79 38.02 2.59
CA GLU A 968 -7.34 38.21 2.70
C GLU A 968 -6.90 38.41 4.14
N ARG A 969 -7.83 38.83 5.01
CA ARG A 969 -7.55 39.16 6.41
C ARG A 969 -8.36 38.27 7.35
N PRO A 970 -7.73 37.28 8.00
CA PRO A 970 -8.40 36.46 8.99
C PRO A 970 -8.99 37.29 10.13
N ASP A 971 -10.23 36.96 10.50
CA ASP A 971 -10.93 37.56 11.65
C ASP A 971 -10.84 36.68 12.90
N ARG A 972 -10.05 35.61 12.84
CA ARG A 972 -9.68 34.77 13.98
C ARG A 972 -8.43 33.95 13.70
N PHE A 973 -7.82 33.40 14.74
CA PHE A 973 -6.94 32.24 14.64
C PHE A 973 -7.36 31.15 15.62
N ILE A 974 -6.89 29.93 15.37
CA ILE A 974 -7.24 28.74 16.15
C ILE A 974 -5.97 28.07 16.63
N LEU A 975 -5.99 27.61 17.87
CA LEU A 975 -5.01 26.70 18.45
C LEU A 975 -5.73 25.38 18.74
N ASP A 976 -5.37 24.31 18.02
CA ASP A 976 -5.96 22.98 18.15
C ASP A 976 -5.02 22.09 18.98
N LEU A 977 -5.42 21.79 20.22
CA LEU A 977 -4.61 20.99 21.15
C LEU A 977 -4.80 19.51 20.84
N ASP A 978 -3.82 18.94 20.14
CA ASP A 978 -3.80 17.54 19.72
C ASP A 978 -2.90 16.70 20.65
N PRO A 979 -3.48 15.84 21.52
CA PRO A 979 -2.70 15.04 22.46
C PRO A 979 -2.08 13.81 21.81
N ASP A 980 -1.04 13.27 22.43
CA ASP A 980 -0.71 11.84 22.31
C ASP A 980 -1.94 10.99 22.70
N PRO A 981 -2.35 9.98 21.90
CA PRO A 981 -3.42 9.05 22.26
C PRO A 981 -3.29 8.37 23.63
N ALA A 982 -2.08 8.22 24.16
CA ALA A 982 -1.80 7.60 25.46
C ALA A 982 -1.85 8.58 26.64
N LEU A 983 -1.97 9.90 26.40
CA LEU A 983 -2.05 10.88 27.48
C LEU A 983 -3.43 10.84 28.17
N PRO A 984 -3.47 10.91 29.51
CA PRO A 984 -4.72 10.99 30.25
C PRO A 984 -5.44 12.33 29.97
N TRP A 985 -6.77 12.33 30.01
CA TRP A 985 -7.60 13.52 29.78
C TRP A 985 -7.23 14.71 30.69
N LYS A 986 -6.80 14.43 31.92
CA LYS A 986 -6.31 15.46 32.85
C LYS A 986 -5.17 16.30 32.25
N SER A 987 -4.28 15.70 31.46
CA SER A 987 -3.21 16.43 30.78
C SER A 987 -3.74 17.39 29.71
N MET A 988 -4.85 17.06 29.06
CA MET A 988 -5.54 17.97 28.13
C MET A 988 -6.12 19.18 28.86
N VAL A 989 -6.76 18.96 30.02
CA VAL A 989 -7.30 20.02 30.87
C VAL A 989 -6.20 20.97 31.36
N GLU A 990 -5.11 20.42 31.91
CA GLU A 990 -3.94 21.18 32.35
C GLU A 990 -3.32 21.99 31.21
N ALA A 991 -3.11 21.36 30.05
CA ALA A 991 -2.54 22.04 28.88
C ALA A 991 -3.45 23.15 28.36
N THR A 992 -4.76 22.94 28.38
CA THR A 992 -5.72 23.97 27.97
C THR A 992 -5.65 25.16 28.92
N GLN A 993 -5.61 24.94 30.24
CA GLN A 993 -5.46 26.03 31.23
C GLN A 993 -4.15 26.80 31.04
N LEU A 994 -3.03 26.11 30.83
CA LEU A 994 -1.72 26.74 30.61
C LEU A 994 -1.72 27.58 29.33
N THR A 995 -2.33 27.09 28.26
CA THR A 995 -2.47 27.82 27.00
C THR A 995 -3.33 29.08 27.19
N LEU A 996 -4.45 28.97 27.94
CA LEU A 996 -5.29 30.13 28.26
C LEU A 996 -4.55 31.17 29.09
N THR A 997 -3.75 30.77 30.08
CA THR A 997 -2.94 31.70 30.88
C THR A 997 -1.99 32.51 30.00
N VAL A 998 -1.32 31.87 29.04
CA VAL A 998 -0.44 32.59 28.10
C VAL A 998 -1.24 33.56 27.22
N LEU A 999 -2.44 33.19 26.78
CA LEU A 999 -3.31 34.09 26.02
C LEU A 999 -3.80 35.27 26.87
N ASP A 1000 -4.11 35.06 28.16
CA ASP A 1000 -4.49 36.12 29.09
C ASP A 1000 -3.33 37.11 29.32
N GLU A 1001 -2.10 36.61 29.47
CA GLU A 1001 -0.90 37.45 29.59
C GLU A 1001 -0.60 38.26 28.33
N LEU A 1002 -1.01 37.76 27.17
CA LEU A 1002 -0.98 38.51 25.91
C LEU A 1002 -2.16 39.46 25.76
N GLY A 1003 -3.13 39.45 26.67
CA GLY A 1003 -4.35 40.27 26.62
C GLY A 1003 -5.31 39.83 25.52
N LEU A 1004 -5.27 38.56 25.11
CA LEU A 1004 -6.13 38.01 24.07
C LEU A 1004 -7.29 37.23 24.70
N LYS A 1005 -8.51 37.75 24.55
CA LYS A 1005 -9.70 37.00 24.93
C LYS A 1005 -9.85 35.80 23.99
N SER A 1006 -10.06 34.63 24.57
CA SER A 1006 -10.12 33.35 23.87
C SER A 1006 -11.38 32.58 24.25
N PHE A 1007 -11.85 31.77 23.32
CA PHE A 1007 -13.11 31.05 23.41
C PHE A 1007 -12.87 29.57 23.16
N LEU A 1008 -13.44 28.71 23.99
CA LEU A 1008 -13.14 27.29 23.99
C LEU A 1008 -14.25 26.49 23.33
N LYS A 1009 -13.86 25.41 22.65
CA LYS A 1009 -14.78 24.33 22.30
C LYS A 1009 -14.10 22.99 22.34
N THR A 1010 -14.84 21.95 22.69
CA THR A 1010 -14.39 20.58 22.47
C THR A 1010 -14.28 20.30 20.97
N SER A 1011 -13.32 19.48 20.56
CA SER A 1011 -13.17 19.10 19.15
C SER A 1011 -14.27 18.15 18.66
N GLY A 1012 -14.95 17.42 19.55
CA GLY A 1012 -15.72 16.21 19.23
C GLY A 1012 -14.82 15.00 18.94
N GLY A 1013 -13.50 15.14 19.10
CA GLY A 1013 -12.51 14.10 18.90
C GLY A 1013 -11.78 13.77 20.18
N LYS A 1014 -10.48 14.09 20.25
CA LYS A 1014 -9.62 13.86 21.43
C LYS A 1014 -9.08 15.15 22.06
N GLY A 1015 -9.20 16.29 21.39
CA GLY A 1015 -8.59 17.57 21.77
C GLY A 1015 -9.58 18.70 22.06
N ILE A 1016 -9.04 19.87 22.40
CA ILE A 1016 -9.76 21.13 22.63
C ILE A 1016 -9.27 22.19 21.65
N HIS A 1017 -10.20 22.97 21.08
CA HIS A 1017 -9.86 24.09 20.21
C HIS A 1017 -10.04 25.40 20.99
N LEU A 1018 -9.02 26.26 20.93
CA LEU A 1018 -9.10 27.64 21.39
C LEU A 1018 -9.24 28.55 20.17
N VAL A 1019 -10.30 29.36 20.17
CA VAL A 1019 -10.62 30.31 19.11
C VAL A 1019 -10.35 31.72 19.64
N VAL A 1020 -9.49 32.45 18.94
CA VAL A 1020 -9.10 33.80 19.30
C VAL A 1020 -9.60 34.75 18.20
N PRO A 1021 -10.68 35.52 18.42
CA PRO A 1021 -11.18 36.46 17.43
C PRO A 1021 -10.18 37.60 17.23
N LEU A 1022 -10.10 38.13 16.02
CA LEU A 1022 -9.27 39.27 15.64
C LEU A 1022 -10.10 40.29 14.88
N THR A 1023 -9.73 41.55 15.01
CA THR A 1023 -10.16 42.57 14.06
C THR A 1023 -9.39 42.32 12.75
N PRO A 1024 -10.05 42.08 11.60
CA PRO A 1024 -9.38 41.71 10.36
C PRO A 1024 -8.55 42.88 9.80
N LYS A 1025 -7.27 42.91 10.22
CA LYS A 1025 -6.26 43.92 9.85
C LYS A 1025 -5.00 43.27 9.27
N ASP A 1026 -4.54 42.21 9.93
CA ASP A 1026 -3.38 41.42 9.52
C ASP A 1026 -3.74 40.41 8.43
N ASP A 1027 -2.80 40.08 7.56
CA ASP A 1027 -2.94 39.05 6.53
C ASP A 1027 -2.73 37.63 7.08
N TRP A 1028 -2.99 36.61 6.24
CA TRP A 1028 -2.82 35.20 6.60
C TRP A 1028 -1.42 34.85 7.11
N GLU A 1029 -0.38 35.38 6.48
CA GLU A 1029 1.00 35.08 6.86
C GLU A 1029 1.34 35.67 8.24
N SER A 1030 0.92 36.90 8.50
CA SER A 1030 1.10 37.58 9.78
C SER A 1030 0.36 36.85 10.91
N VAL A 1031 -0.90 36.48 10.69
CA VAL A 1031 -1.70 35.75 11.69
C VAL A 1031 -1.13 34.36 11.94
N LYS A 1032 -0.77 33.61 10.89
CA LYS A 1032 -0.13 32.29 11.02
C LYS A 1032 1.20 32.39 11.78
N SER A 1033 2.05 33.35 11.41
CA SER A 1033 3.36 33.55 12.04
C SER A 1033 3.23 33.92 13.52
N PHE A 1034 2.27 34.77 13.86
CA PHE A 1034 2.00 35.14 15.25
C PHE A 1034 1.48 33.94 16.06
N SER A 1035 0.52 33.17 15.53
CA SER A 1035 0.04 31.95 16.20
C SER A 1035 1.15 30.91 16.39
N HIS A 1036 2.03 30.75 15.40
CA HIS A 1036 3.20 29.88 15.51
C HIS A 1036 4.19 30.36 16.57
N ALA A 1037 4.41 31.68 16.69
CA ALA A 1037 5.26 32.25 17.72
C ALA A 1037 4.70 32.00 19.14
N ILE A 1038 3.38 32.12 19.33
CA ILE A 1038 2.71 31.72 20.58
C ILE A 1038 2.99 30.24 20.89
N VAL A 1039 2.79 29.34 19.92
CA VAL A 1039 3.04 27.91 20.11
C VAL A 1039 4.51 27.62 20.45
N LYS A 1040 5.45 28.25 19.75
CA LYS A 1040 6.88 28.14 20.06
C LYS A 1040 7.21 28.67 21.45
N HIS A 1041 6.59 29.76 21.85
CA HIS A 1041 6.77 30.34 23.18
C HIS A 1041 6.27 29.39 24.28
N ILE A 1042 5.05 28.85 24.13
CA ILE A 1042 4.48 27.87 25.07
C ILE A 1042 5.34 26.61 25.14
N ALA A 1043 5.72 26.04 23.98
CA ALA A 1043 6.56 24.84 23.94
C ALA A 1043 7.98 25.08 24.46
N LYS A 1044 8.47 26.32 24.45
CA LYS A 1044 9.75 26.69 25.06
C LYS A 1044 9.64 26.83 26.57
N LEU A 1045 8.52 27.36 27.08
CA LEU A 1045 8.27 27.51 28.51
C LEU A 1045 7.98 26.16 29.20
N LEU A 1046 7.27 25.29 28.51
CA LEU A 1046 6.75 24.02 29.04
C LEU A 1046 7.02 22.86 28.06
N PRO A 1047 8.31 22.59 27.73
CA PRO A 1047 8.70 21.61 26.71
C PRO A 1047 8.32 20.16 27.06
N GLU A 1048 8.10 19.86 28.33
CA GLU A 1048 7.64 18.57 28.84
C GLU A 1048 6.13 18.36 28.68
N ARG A 1049 5.36 19.43 28.44
CA ARG A 1049 3.91 19.38 28.22
C ARG A 1049 3.55 19.61 26.76
N PHE A 1050 4.27 20.48 26.07
CA PHE A 1050 3.92 20.92 24.72
C PHE A 1050 5.00 20.65 23.68
N SER A 1051 4.56 20.38 22.46
CA SER A 1051 5.41 20.34 21.27
C SER A 1051 4.98 21.44 20.29
N ALA A 1052 5.96 22.07 19.65
CA ALA A 1052 5.75 23.02 18.56
C ALA A 1052 5.90 22.38 17.16
N VAL A 1053 6.17 21.07 17.09
CA VAL A 1053 6.44 20.37 15.84
C VAL A 1053 5.33 19.37 15.54
N SER A 1054 4.77 19.44 14.33
CA SER A 1054 3.71 18.56 13.87
C SER A 1054 4.17 17.11 13.74
N GLY A 1055 3.22 16.17 13.83
CA GLY A 1055 3.45 14.74 13.61
C GLY A 1055 3.42 13.92 14.91
N PRO A 1056 2.82 12.71 14.94
CA PRO A 1056 2.66 11.93 16.17
C PRO A 1056 3.96 11.65 16.93
N LYS A 1057 5.06 11.38 16.20
CA LYS A 1057 6.39 11.12 16.79
C LYS A 1057 6.97 12.32 17.55
N ASN A 1058 6.56 13.53 17.20
CA ASN A 1058 7.08 14.77 17.78
C ASN A 1058 6.29 15.22 19.03
N ARG A 1059 5.28 14.46 19.43
CA ARG A 1059 4.44 14.75 20.61
C ARG A 1059 4.23 13.53 21.50
N VAL A 1060 5.13 12.55 21.45
CA VAL A 1060 5.02 11.37 22.33
C VAL A 1060 5.04 11.82 23.79
N GLY A 1061 3.98 11.49 24.54
CA GLY A 1061 3.76 11.95 25.92
C GLY A 1061 3.50 13.45 26.08
N ARG A 1062 3.21 14.18 25.00
CA ARG A 1062 3.01 15.65 25.00
C ARG A 1062 1.79 16.05 24.16
N ILE A 1063 1.44 17.33 24.21
CA ILE A 1063 0.36 17.93 23.41
C ILE A 1063 0.97 18.82 22.33
N PHE A 1064 0.65 18.54 21.08
CA PHE A 1064 0.97 19.46 19.99
C PHE A 1064 -0.11 20.53 19.91
N ILE A 1065 0.29 21.80 19.92
CA ILE A 1065 -0.63 22.90 19.65
C ILE A 1065 -0.59 23.16 18.14
N ASP A 1066 -1.56 22.60 17.41
CA ASP A 1066 -1.64 22.73 15.97
C ASP A 1066 -2.06 24.16 15.56
N TYR A 1067 -1.08 24.92 15.06
CA TYR A 1067 -1.26 26.23 14.47
C TYR A 1067 -1.43 26.18 12.94
N LEU A 1068 -1.27 25.01 12.29
CA LEU A 1068 -1.32 24.88 10.84
C LEU A 1068 -2.71 25.18 10.27
N ARG A 1069 -3.74 25.16 11.13
CA ARG A 1069 -5.10 25.59 10.84
C ARG A 1069 -5.23 27.07 10.46
N ASN A 1070 -4.18 27.87 10.68
CA ASN A 1070 -4.18 29.32 10.46
C ASN A 1070 -3.58 29.73 9.09
N GLY A 1071 -3.29 28.78 8.20
CA GLY A 1071 -2.87 29.07 6.83
C GLY A 1071 -4.04 29.32 5.87
N LEU A 1072 -3.76 30.01 4.75
CA LEU A 1072 -4.73 30.22 3.68
C LEU A 1072 -5.30 28.87 3.20
N GLY A 1073 -6.63 28.76 3.15
CA GLY A 1073 -7.32 27.55 2.72
C GLY A 1073 -7.35 26.39 3.72
N ALA A 1074 -6.77 26.57 4.90
CA ALA A 1074 -6.93 25.64 6.01
C ALA A 1074 -8.30 25.84 6.69
N THR A 1075 -8.81 24.77 7.29
CA THR A 1075 -10.15 24.76 7.87
C THR A 1075 -10.17 24.05 9.21
N THR A 1076 -11.13 24.43 10.06
CA THR A 1076 -11.37 23.80 11.36
C THR A 1076 -12.84 23.42 11.50
N ILE A 1077 -13.14 22.31 12.19
CA ILE A 1077 -14.51 21.92 12.49
C ILE A 1077 -15.27 23.07 13.14
N CYS A 1078 -16.43 23.40 12.58
CA CYS A 1078 -17.31 24.45 13.07
C CYS A 1078 -17.86 24.09 14.47
N ALA A 1079 -18.13 25.10 15.30
CA ALA A 1079 -18.88 24.89 16.53
C ALA A 1079 -20.27 24.32 16.21
N TYR A 1080 -20.75 23.40 17.04
CA TYR A 1080 -21.98 22.61 16.88
C TYR A 1080 -22.03 21.65 15.67
N ALA A 1081 -20.93 21.51 14.90
CA ALA A 1081 -20.88 20.50 13.84
C ALA A 1081 -20.60 19.09 14.38
N ALA A 1082 -21.28 18.09 13.82
CA ALA A 1082 -21.06 16.68 14.12
C ALA A 1082 -19.72 16.19 13.53
N ARG A 1083 -19.20 15.10 14.11
CA ARG A 1083 -17.98 14.42 13.68
C ARG A 1083 -18.30 13.06 13.08
N THR A 1084 -17.54 12.65 12.07
CA THR A 1084 -17.60 11.31 11.47
C THR A 1084 -16.84 10.31 12.35
N ARG A 1085 -17.37 10.05 13.54
CA ARG A 1085 -16.84 9.12 14.55
C ARG A 1085 -18.01 8.39 15.22
N GLU A 1086 -17.68 7.28 15.88
CA GLU A 1086 -18.62 6.51 16.67
C GLU A 1086 -19.40 7.38 17.66
N GLY A 1087 -20.73 7.28 17.62
CA GLY A 1087 -21.64 8.07 18.42
C GLY A 1087 -21.97 9.45 17.86
N LEU A 1088 -21.42 9.86 16.71
CA LEU A 1088 -21.55 11.20 16.11
C LEU A 1088 -21.33 12.34 17.12
N PRO A 1089 -20.14 12.39 17.76
CA PRO A 1089 -19.84 13.43 18.71
C PRO A 1089 -19.83 14.81 18.04
N VAL A 1090 -20.08 15.84 18.83
CA VAL A 1090 -20.22 17.22 18.35
C VAL A 1090 -19.08 18.09 18.89
N SER A 1091 -18.63 19.06 18.10
CA SER A 1091 -17.72 20.10 18.59
C SER A 1091 -18.51 21.17 19.36
N VAL A 1092 -18.44 21.17 20.69
CA VAL A 1092 -19.32 22.00 21.54
C VAL A 1092 -18.56 23.16 22.18
N PRO A 1093 -19.01 24.42 22.02
CA PRO A 1093 -18.56 25.56 22.80
C PRO A 1093 -18.73 25.35 24.30
N ILE A 1094 -17.71 25.72 25.06
CA ILE A 1094 -17.67 25.52 26.52
C ILE A 1094 -17.21 26.77 27.25
N PHE A 1095 -17.69 26.96 28.47
CA PHE A 1095 -17.15 27.95 29.39
C PHE A 1095 -15.72 27.58 29.82
N ARG A 1096 -14.96 28.56 30.32
CA ARG A 1096 -13.62 28.30 30.82
C ARG A 1096 -13.66 27.52 32.14
N GLU A 1097 -14.68 27.79 32.94
CA GLU A 1097 -14.87 27.26 34.30
C GLU A 1097 -15.25 25.77 34.27
N GLU A 1098 -16.07 25.37 33.29
CA GLU A 1098 -16.52 23.97 33.14
C GLU A 1098 -15.47 23.03 32.53
N LEU A 1099 -14.34 23.57 32.06
CA LEU A 1099 -13.23 22.78 31.51
C LEU A 1099 -12.78 21.66 32.48
N LEU A 1100 -12.86 21.91 33.78
CA LEU A 1100 -12.45 20.96 34.83
C LEU A 1100 -13.46 19.83 35.05
N GLU A 1101 -14.71 20.02 34.64
CA GLU A 1101 -15.81 19.09 34.87
C GLU A 1101 -16.01 18.11 33.70
N ILE A 1102 -15.52 18.49 32.52
CA ILE A 1102 -15.61 17.69 31.29
C ILE A 1102 -14.70 16.47 31.41
N LYS A 1103 -15.22 15.30 31.02
CA LYS A 1103 -14.50 14.00 31.09
C LYS A 1103 -13.84 13.57 29.78
N GLY A 1104 -14.12 14.27 28.68
CA GLY A 1104 -13.56 13.96 27.36
C GLY A 1104 -14.01 14.94 26.28
N ALA A 1105 -13.24 15.03 25.20
CA ALA A 1105 -13.51 15.91 24.06
C ALA A 1105 -14.72 15.50 23.21
N ASN A 1106 -15.29 14.33 23.46
CA ASN A 1106 -16.45 13.75 22.77
C ASN A 1106 -17.65 13.53 23.72
N ALA A 1107 -17.73 14.30 24.82
CA ALA A 1107 -18.78 14.18 25.83
C ALA A 1107 -20.20 14.40 25.28
N TRP A 1108 -20.34 15.19 24.21
CA TRP A 1108 -21.61 15.50 23.57
C TRP A 1108 -21.68 14.94 22.15
N ASN A 1109 -22.89 14.57 21.75
CA ASN A 1109 -23.24 14.03 20.45
C ASN A 1109 -24.58 14.59 19.96
N ILE A 1110 -24.97 14.21 18.74
CA ILE A 1110 -26.21 14.71 18.12
C ILE A 1110 -27.50 14.38 18.91
N ARG A 1111 -27.47 13.38 19.81
CA ARG A 1111 -28.64 12.97 20.59
C ARG A 1111 -28.76 13.72 21.92
N ASN A 1112 -27.65 14.04 22.58
CA ASN A 1112 -27.66 14.66 23.92
C ASN A 1112 -27.33 16.16 23.96
N LEU A 1113 -26.86 16.76 22.86
CA LEU A 1113 -26.49 18.19 22.87
C LEU A 1113 -27.66 19.11 23.20
N ARG A 1114 -28.89 18.73 22.83
CA ARG A 1114 -30.06 19.58 23.12
C ARG A 1114 -30.38 19.68 24.60
N GLU A 1115 -30.16 18.60 25.36
CA GLU A 1115 -30.29 18.60 26.81
C GLU A 1115 -29.31 19.61 27.41
N ARG A 1116 -28.05 19.55 26.97
CA ARG A 1116 -27.02 20.51 27.35
C ARG A 1116 -27.41 21.96 27.03
N LEU A 1117 -27.92 22.25 25.83
CA LEU A 1117 -28.31 23.61 25.43
C LEU A 1117 -29.47 24.14 26.28
N ASN A 1118 -30.38 23.28 26.73
CA ASN A 1118 -31.48 23.67 27.62
C ASN A 1118 -31.03 23.94 29.06
N GLU A 1119 -29.91 23.34 29.49
CA GLU A 1119 -29.30 23.53 30.81
C GLU A 1119 -28.40 24.77 30.88
N LEU A 1120 -28.04 25.38 29.75
CA LEU A 1120 -27.18 26.56 29.71
C LEU A 1120 -27.96 27.84 30.03
N ASP A 1121 -27.52 28.56 31.08
CA ASP A 1121 -28.06 29.88 31.41
C ASP A 1121 -27.68 30.95 30.36
N ALA A 1122 -26.57 30.75 29.64
CA ALA A 1122 -26.08 31.65 28.59
C ALA A 1122 -25.18 30.90 27.57
N ASP A 1123 -25.04 31.45 26.36
CA ASP A 1123 -24.10 30.94 25.35
C ASP A 1123 -22.64 31.19 25.80
N PRO A 1124 -21.78 30.15 25.93
CA PRO A 1124 -20.36 30.32 26.23
C PRO A 1124 -19.61 31.26 25.29
N TRP A 1125 -20.11 31.46 24.08
CA TRP A 1125 -19.52 32.32 23.05
C TRP A 1125 -20.27 33.64 22.82
N THR A 1126 -21.17 34.04 23.74
CA THR A 1126 -21.96 35.30 23.65
C THR A 1126 -21.13 36.54 23.27
N ASP A 1127 -19.88 36.62 23.76
CA ASP A 1127 -19.00 37.76 23.56
C ASP A 1127 -18.06 37.64 22.35
N LEU A 1128 -18.06 36.51 21.62
CA LEU A 1128 -17.14 36.26 20.51
C LEU A 1128 -17.22 37.38 19.47
N ASN A 1129 -18.44 37.69 19.01
CA ASN A 1129 -18.68 38.72 17.99
C ASN A 1129 -18.55 40.16 18.52
N LYS A 1130 -18.51 40.36 19.85
CA LYS A 1130 -18.31 41.67 20.50
C LYS A 1130 -16.85 41.98 20.75
N THR A 1131 -16.01 40.95 20.79
CA THR A 1131 -14.57 41.08 21.07
C THR A 1131 -13.88 41.78 19.89
N ARG A 1132 -13.13 42.85 20.19
CA ARG A 1132 -12.31 43.60 19.23
C ARG A 1132 -10.90 43.66 19.77
N GLN A 1133 -10.02 42.86 19.18
CA GLN A 1133 -8.60 42.78 19.55
C GLN A 1133 -7.74 42.67 18.30
N THR A 1134 -6.49 43.10 18.39
CA THR A 1134 -5.54 43.16 17.26
C THR A 1134 -4.17 42.64 17.71
N ILE A 1135 -3.37 42.12 16.79
CA ILE A 1135 -2.00 41.71 17.09
C ILE A 1135 -1.14 42.96 17.25
N THR A 1136 -0.63 43.21 18.46
CA THR A 1136 0.18 44.39 18.76
C THR A 1136 1.68 44.09 18.70
N ALA A 1137 2.49 45.13 18.49
CA ALA A 1137 3.95 45.02 18.54
C ALA A 1137 4.44 44.50 19.92
N GLU A 1138 3.77 44.88 21.00
CA GLU A 1138 4.09 44.39 22.34
C GLU A 1138 3.86 42.88 22.48
N MET A 1139 2.72 42.38 21.98
CA MET A 1139 2.46 40.93 21.94
C MET A 1139 3.53 40.19 21.13
N ARG A 1140 3.91 40.71 19.96
CA ARG A 1140 4.97 40.14 19.10
C ARG A 1140 6.30 40.05 19.86
N ARG A 1141 6.69 41.10 20.59
CA ARG A 1141 7.90 41.08 21.43
C ARG A 1141 7.85 40.03 22.54
N ARG A 1142 6.70 39.91 23.24
CA ARG A 1142 6.52 38.93 24.33
C ARG A 1142 6.70 37.49 23.86
N VAL A 1143 6.24 37.17 22.65
CA VAL A 1143 6.40 35.83 22.06
C VAL A 1143 7.70 35.66 21.26
N GLY A 1144 8.63 36.63 21.33
CA GLY A 1144 9.97 36.54 20.75
C GLY A 1144 10.03 36.79 19.23
N MET A 1145 9.05 37.48 18.66
CA MET A 1145 9.11 37.98 17.28
C MET A 1145 9.87 39.31 17.23
N LYS A 1146 10.64 39.52 16.15
CA LYS A 1146 11.41 40.74 15.92
C LYS A 1146 10.52 41.90 15.47
#